data_AF-A0A3E2DAR7-F1
#
_entry.id   AF-A0A3E2DAR7-F1
#
_cell.length_a   1.000
_cell.length_b   1.000
_cell.length_c   1.000
_cell.angle_alpha   90.00
_cell.angle_beta   90.00
_cell.angle_gamma   90.00
#
_symmetry.space_group_name_H-M   'P 1'
#
loop_
_entity.id
_entity.type
_entity.pdbx_description
1 polymer ?
#
loop_
_entity_poly.entity_id
_entity_poly.type
_entity_poly.pdbx_seq_one_letter_code
_entity_poly.pdbx_strand_id
1 'polypeptide(L)'
;MAASNGDSMQHSIGAQLSLFDDLDSVNNAENMQNNNEPSVNGKFASTIQSAKQSHDVTSDLSESNTFSSIADFDNWIAKLEPSDSGAMQLAKLDPSLLTTEQGARLWAKLAAWAQADQIAYYVDDSPTSSDAAYDARMRFLSALESTFPILDTPQSPTHRVGGTFSNDFAPVRHPSRMMSLDDVFSIDELKSWYNSIIRDLQWPENKPLPMTCEVKIDGLALNLIYRNGTLEQGLTRGDGVTGEDISLNVRTIEEIPTQLHGENPDDIPEFVEIRGEVFMKWADFRKLNIEQEDLGKPAFANPRNAAAGSLRQKDPRITSTRRLSFIAHGLGNLKWKDLAQSGGESNAHAQTSFNQSDAYELYKKWGIPVSPYTRKVTSFEQIEDMIDYYGEHRNTIIHALDGIVVKVDDRALQKKLGATSRAPRWAIAYKYPPEEVNTRLKDIVVQVGRTGRVTPVAVLEPVTVAGSTISRTTLHNPYEVEHKGVLIGDTVVVRKAGDVIPELVGPVLKYRNGRENELKKFVMPEYCPSCGTKLAPTKEGDKDIRCPNVENCPAQLTERIINLASRQAFDIENLGEASALALTNPEDSRPITSKVYIEDKSISKIVVERGSSNPPILPESNCDLPAPQAPVLTSEADIFNLSANDLRNVKVWKEIPLVEEWEEVGKDGKLKKRSKKIGGSGLWRQVSAFWTRPLEATRRKSNDDSKDSNDSSNSSDFSNSNDFSSDESNESFNPNYPMFEVPVDAYVTKLVEKKIRVNNVLKTVEAPEYTRPSETTRAMLEEIAQKGKSAPLWRVLVALSIRRLGPPTARLIAARFGSIENIANATIEDLTQIDGVGPEIALAVYDWFEKSKDSNDWRSEVLRKWKEAGVVGNDSAQSNNLEQTLSGKTVVVTGSLEDFTRDSAKEAIVSRGGKAASSVSKKTYCVIVGANAGSKEAKAEELGIPMLNENQFKILLKTGSVESALKSDITLDSQSEL
;
A
#
# COMPACT_ATOMS: atom_id res chain seq x y z
N MET A 1 70.43 -11.46 28.07
CA MET A 1 70.60 -9.99 28.11
C MET A 1 69.19 -9.43 28.04
N ALA A 2 68.48 -9.19 29.16
CA ALA A 2 68.70 -8.18 30.22
C ALA A 2 68.55 -6.75 29.66
N ALA A 3 67.67 -5.86 30.13
CA ALA A 3 66.77 -5.77 31.32
C ALA A 3 65.32 -5.40 30.86
N SER A 4 64.18 -5.64 31.51
CA SER A 4 63.71 -5.77 32.92
C SER A 4 63.28 -4.46 33.63
N ASN A 5 62.13 -4.53 34.33
CA ASN A 5 61.44 -3.55 35.20
C ASN A 5 60.36 -2.67 34.52
N GLY A 6 59.20 -2.39 35.13
CA GLY A 6 58.65 -2.92 36.39
C GLY A 6 57.62 -2.00 37.07
N ASP A 7 56.36 -2.41 37.03
CA ASP A 7 55.29 -2.28 38.06
C ASP A 7 54.95 -0.98 38.85
N SER A 8 53.65 -0.63 38.75
CA SER A 8 52.66 -0.58 39.86
C SER A 8 52.11 0.75 40.45
N MET A 9 50.87 0.60 40.96
CA MET A 9 50.04 1.44 41.85
C MET A 9 49.33 2.70 41.30
N GLN A 10 48.18 3.15 41.85
CA GLN A 10 46.90 2.52 42.28
C GLN A 10 45.94 3.59 42.89
N HIS A 11 44.61 3.41 42.76
CA HIS A 11 43.50 4.12 43.46
C HIS A 11 43.36 5.66 43.23
N SER A 12 42.18 6.29 43.08
CA SER A 12 40.81 6.06 43.61
C SER A 12 39.76 6.70 42.66
N ILE A 13 38.71 6.01 42.20
CA ILE A 13 37.35 5.95 42.80
C ILE A 13 36.72 7.32 43.15
N GLY A 14 35.66 7.69 42.41
CA GLY A 14 34.36 7.99 43.03
C GLY A 14 33.69 9.34 42.72
N ALA A 15 32.39 9.26 42.38
CA ALA A 15 31.33 10.28 42.57
C ALA A 15 31.41 11.60 41.76
N GLN A 16 30.31 12.28 41.40
CA GLN A 16 28.90 11.91 41.12
C GLN A 16 28.18 13.21 40.68
N LEU A 17 27.20 13.15 39.76
CA LEU A 17 26.11 14.15 39.62
C LEU A 17 26.58 15.60 39.26
N SER A 18 25.75 16.56 38.82
CA SER A 18 24.47 16.59 38.08
C SER A 18 24.18 18.06 37.70
N LEU A 19 23.03 18.29 37.03
CA LEU A 19 22.30 19.56 36.95
C LEU A 19 22.81 20.61 35.94
N PHE A 20 21.96 20.80 34.93
CA PHE A 20 21.59 22.11 34.41
C PHE A 20 21.10 23.00 35.56
N ASP A 21 21.48 24.27 35.60
CA ASP A 21 20.58 25.37 35.24
C ASP A 21 21.34 26.72 35.25
N ASP A 22 20.63 27.77 34.83
CA ASP A 22 20.98 29.20 34.88
C ASP A 22 22.17 29.71 34.03
N LEU A 23 21.82 30.48 33.00
CA LEU A 23 22.40 31.82 32.80
C LEU A 23 21.52 32.67 31.89
N ASP A 24 20.89 33.68 32.50
CA ASP A 24 20.13 34.71 31.80
C ASP A 24 20.74 36.10 32.07
N SER A 25 20.67 36.97 31.06
CA SER A 25 20.77 38.45 31.12
C SER A 25 22.11 39.22 31.23
N VAL A 26 21.96 40.56 31.06
CA VAL A 26 22.86 41.75 31.17
C VAL A 26 23.93 41.95 30.06
N ASN A 27 24.08 43.08 29.33
CA ASN A 27 23.74 44.52 29.49
C ASN A 27 23.38 45.16 28.09
N ASN A 28 22.36 46.04 27.93
CA ASN A 28 22.34 47.55 28.02
C ASN A 28 23.22 48.32 27.00
N ALA A 29 22.88 49.49 26.44
CA ALA A 29 21.70 50.42 26.41
C ALA A 29 21.83 51.32 25.12
N GLU A 30 20.97 52.26 24.67
CA GLU A 30 20.36 53.43 25.33
C GLU A 30 19.17 54.08 24.53
N ASN A 31 18.19 54.65 25.27
CA ASN A 31 17.49 55.96 25.07
C ASN A 31 16.77 56.38 23.75
N MET A 32 15.62 57.09 23.76
CA MET A 32 14.61 57.43 24.80
C MET A 32 13.39 58.17 24.17
N GLN A 33 12.16 57.98 24.70
CA GLN A 33 11.14 59.01 25.08
C GLN A 33 9.65 58.61 24.88
N ASN A 34 8.91 58.56 26.00
CA ASN A 34 7.56 59.11 26.29
C ASN A 34 6.34 58.81 25.38
N ASN A 35 5.09 58.76 25.89
CA ASN A 35 4.50 58.31 27.16
C ASN A 35 2.95 58.40 27.04
N ASN A 36 2.23 57.43 27.64
CA ASN A 36 0.84 57.48 28.12
C ASN A 36 -0.39 57.59 27.16
N GLU A 37 -1.27 56.59 27.32
CA GLU A 37 -2.75 56.54 27.30
C GLU A 37 -3.52 57.82 27.75
N PRO A 38 -4.85 58.03 27.52
CA PRO A 38 -5.92 57.01 27.75
C PRO A 38 -7.33 57.09 27.07
N SER A 39 -8.11 56.03 27.33
CA SER A 39 -9.57 55.93 27.59
C SER A 39 -10.67 56.65 26.75
N VAL A 40 -11.54 55.83 26.17
CA VAL A 40 -13.03 55.83 26.21
C VAL A 40 -13.78 57.16 26.52
N ASN A 41 -14.55 57.66 25.55
CA ASN A 41 -15.99 57.99 25.72
C ASN A 41 -16.67 58.33 24.37
N GLY A 42 -18.01 58.23 24.30
CA GLY A 42 -18.76 58.24 23.04
C GLY A 42 -19.76 59.39 22.83
N LYS A 43 -20.41 59.36 21.64
CA LYS A 43 -21.59 60.13 21.19
C LYS A 43 -21.53 61.68 21.34
N PHE A 44 -21.57 62.39 20.21
CA PHE A 44 -22.84 62.89 19.65
C PHE A 44 -22.65 63.43 18.22
N ALA A 45 -23.75 63.51 17.46
CA ALA A 45 -23.78 63.90 16.05
C ALA A 45 -23.98 65.41 15.83
N SER A 46 -23.66 65.88 14.62
CA SER A 46 -24.17 67.16 14.10
C SER A 46 -24.77 66.95 12.70
N THR A 47 -26.08 67.16 12.58
CA THR A 47 -26.83 67.08 11.32
C THR A 47 -27.48 68.43 11.02
N ILE A 48 -27.21 68.99 9.85
CA ILE A 48 -28.01 70.01 9.15
C ILE A 48 -27.88 69.63 7.67
N GLN A 49 -28.84 69.08 6.92
CA GLN A 49 -30.32 69.13 6.88
C GLN A 49 -30.93 70.24 6.02
N SER A 50 -31.30 69.86 4.79
CA SER A 50 -32.44 70.38 4.01
C SER A 50 -32.86 69.25 3.04
N ALA A 51 -33.91 68.45 3.27
CA ALA A 51 -35.34 68.79 3.11
C ALA A 51 -35.65 69.21 1.65
N LYS A 52 -36.47 68.55 0.80
CA LYS A 52 -37.55 67.52 0.90
C LYS A 52 -37.67 66.80 -0.50
N GLN A 53 -38.47 65.75 -0.80
CA GLN A 53 -39.55 65.03 -0.11
C GLN A 53 -39.76 63.58 -0.67
N SER A 54 -40.77 62.89 -0.14
CA SER A 54 -41.59 61.76 -0.69
C SER A 54 -41.58 61.54 -2.23
N HIS A 55 -41.50 60.31 -2.76
CA HIS A 55 -42.52 59.25 -2.62
C HIS A 55 -42.01 57.85 -2.99
N ASP A 56 -42.71 56.83 -2.49
CA ASP A 56 -42.73 55.45 -3.01
C ASP A 56 -43.14 55.40 -4.50
N VAL A 57 -42.56 54.47 -5.28
CA VAL A 57 -43.10 53.76 -6.47
C VAL A 57 -41.94 53.21 -7.33
N THR A 58 -41.89 51.88 -7.42
CA THR A 58 -41.23 50.99 -8.41
C THR A 58 -40.48 51.59 -9.62
N SER A 59 -39.17 51.28 -9.78
CA SER A 59 -38.62 50.59 -10.97
C SER A 59 -37.12 50.21 -10.81
N ASP A 60 -36.66 49.30 -11.68
CA ASP A 60 -35.27 49.07 -12.12
C ASP A 60 -34.25 48.44 -11.14
N LEU A 61 -34.52 47.19 -10.79
CA LEU A 61 -33.47 46.17 -10.57
C LEU A 61 -33.22 45.39 -11.88
N SER A 62 -32.49 45.98 -12.83
CA SER A 62 -32.00 45.25 -14.02
C SER A 62 -30.79 45.92 -14.69
N GLU A 63 -29.60 45.68 -14.16
CA GLU A 63 -28.37 45.72 -14.97
C GLU A 63 -27.74 44.34 -15.00
N SER A 64 -27.70 43.76 -16.20
CA SER A 64 -27.09 42.48 -16.51
C SER A 64 -25.59 42.64 -16.71
N ASN A 65 -24.80 41.67 -16.24
CA ASN A 65 -23.39 41.58 -16.62
C ASN A 65 -23.27 41.16 -18.10
N THR A 66 -23.28 42.13 -19.01
CA THR A 66 -23.03 41.91 -20.44
C THR A 66 -21.52 41.87 -20.72
N PHE A 67 -20.96 40.67 -20.73
CA PHE A 67 -19.58 40.44 -21.17
C PHE A 67 -19.47 40.69 -22.69
N SER A 68 -18.57 41.59 -23.10
CA SER A 68 -18.48 42.09 -24.48
C SER A 68 -17.63 41.24 -25.43
N SER A 69 -16.77 40.36 -24.93
CA SER A 69 -15.87 39.54 -25.75
C SER A 69 -15.41 38.26 -25.05
N ILE A 70 -14.86 37.32 -25.84
CA ILE A 70 -14.24 36.09 -25.34
C ILE A 70 -13.04 36.40 -24.41
N ALA A 71 -12.26 37.45 -24.71
CA ALA A 71 -11.10 37.85 -23.92
C ALA A 71 -11.47 38.44 -22.54
N ASP A 72 -12.65 39.05 -22.42
CA ASP A 72 -13.16 39.57 -21.14
C ASP A 72 -13.44 38.43 -20.15
N PHE A 73 -13.92 37.28 -20.65
CA PHE A 73 -14.18 36.08 -19.83
C PHE A 73 -12.90 35.43 -19.29
N ASP A 74 -11.86 35.24 -20.11
CA ASP A 74 -10.61 34.64 -19.63
C ASP A 74 -9.91 35.52 -18.58
N ASN A 75 -9.94 36.85 -18.76
CA ASN A 75 -9.44 37.81 -17.78
C ASN A 75 -10.25 37.78 -16.47
N TRP A 76 -11.57 37.60 -16.56
CA TRP A 76 -12.44 37.42 -15.39
C TRP A 76 -12.20 36.08 -14.67
N ILE A 77 -12.08 34.95 -15.38
CA ILE A 77 -11.76 33.64 -14.80
C ILE A 77 -10.39 33.69 -14.09
N ALA A 78 -9.40 34.37 -14.69
CA ALA A 78 -8.09 34.58 -14.06
C ALA A 78 -8.21 35.34 -12.73
N LYS A 79 -8.94 36.46 -12.72
CA LYS A 79 -9.16 37.34 -11.55
C LYS A 79 -10.18 36.82 -10.52
N LEU A 80 -10.87 35.72 -10.79
CA LEU A 80 -11.79 35.15 -9.83
C LEU A 80 -11.01 34.61 -8.61
N GLU A 81 -11.37 35.06 -7.42
CA GLU A 81 -10.74 34.66 -6.14
C GLU A 81 -11.58 33.62 -5.39
N PRO A 82 -10.98 32.76 -4.53
CA PRO A 82 -11.67 31.78 -3.68
C PRO A 82 -12.39 32.44 -2.49
N SER A 83 -13.13 33.51 -2.73
CA SER A 83 -13.87 34.26 -1.71
C SER A 83 -15.37 34.06 -1.86
N ASP A 84 -16.13 34.34 -0.80
CA ASP A 84 -17.58 34.38 -0.82
C ASP A 84 -18.12 35.31 -1.91
N SER A 85 -17.49 36.47 -2.13
CA SER A 85 -17.89 37.42 -3.19
C SER A 85 -17.63 36.86 -4.60
N GLY A 86 -16.57 36.07 -4.79
CA GLY A 86 -16.31 35.33 -6.03
C GLY A 86 -17.34 34.24 -6.27
N ALA A 87 -17.69 33.46 -5.25
CA ALA A 87 -18.72 32.42 -5.33
C ALA A 87 -20.11 33.00 -5.67
N MET A 88 -20.48 34.15 -5.10
CA MET A 88 -21.74 34.83 -5.41
C MET A 88 -21.80 35.41 -6.84
N GLN A 89 -20.66 35.62 -7.52
CA GLN A 89 -20.64 36.00 -8.94
C GLN A 89 -20.99 34.82 -9.85
N LEU A 90 -20.62 33.59 -9.49
CA LEU A 90 -20.96 32.37 -10.25
C LEU A 90 -22.47 32.19 -10.39
N ALA A 91 -23.23 32.50 -9.34
CA ALA A 91 -24.70 32.40 -9.33
C ALA A 91 -25.41 33.35 -10.31
N LYS A 92 -24.68 34.27 -10.95
CA LYS A 92 -25.17 35.20 -11.98
C LYS A 92 -24.68 34.86 -13.40
N LEU A 93 -23.87 33.82 -13.56
CA LEU A 93 -23.32 33.40 -14.85
C LEU A 93 -24.14 32.27 -15.45
N ASP A 94 -24.27 32.24 -16.77
CA ASP A 94 -24.83 31.09 -17.51
C ASP A 94 -23.66 30.26 -18.08
N PRO A 95 -23.48 28.99 -17.68
CA PRO A 95 -22.42 28.12 -18.22
C PRO A 95 -22.44 27.95 -19.74
N SER A 96 -23.60 28.09 -20.39
CA SER A 96 -23.76 27.93 -21.84
C SER A 96 -23.10 29.04 -22.67
N LEU A 97 -22.72 30.16 -22.03
CA LEU A 97 -21.99 31.26 -22.67
C LEU A 97 -20.48 31.02 -22.76
N LEU A 98 -19.96 29.97 -22.11
CA LEU A 98 -18.53 29.64 -22.08
C LEU A 98 -18.14 28.77 -23.28
N THR A 99 -16.89 28.89 -23.74
CA THR A 99 -16.30 27.87 -24.60
C THR A 99 -15.95 26.62 -23.79
N THR A 100 -15.80 25.45 -24.44
CA THR A 100 -15.39 24.21 -23.75
C THR A 100 -14.08 24.37 -22.97
N GLU A 101 -13.15 25.18 -23.49
CA GLU A 101 -11.87 25.44 -22.83
C GLU A 101 -12.01 26.36 -21.62
N GLN A 102 -12.82 27.42 -21.72
CA GLN A 102 -13.15 28.29 -20.59
C GLN A 102 -13.92 27.54 -19.50
N GLY A 103 -14.87 26.68 -19.89
CA GLY A 103 -15.59 25.77 -19.01
C GLY A 103 -14.64 24.83 -18.26
N ALA A 104 -13.68 24.20 -18.95
CA ALA A 104 -12.67 23.34 -18.33
C ALA A 104 -11.74 24.11 -17.35
N ARG A 105 -11.27 25.32 -17.73
CA ARG A 105 -10.44 26.18 -16.88
C ARG A 105 -11.18 26.58 -15.59
N LEU A 106 -12.44 27.01 -15.73
CA LEU A 106 -13.27 27.41 -14.59
C LEU A 106 -13.63 26.20 -13.72
N TRP A 107 -14.01 25.06 -14.31
CA TRP A 107 -14.28 23.81 -13.59
C TRP A 107 -13.10 23.38 -12.75
N ALA A 108 -11.88 23.34 -13.31
CA ALA A 108 -10.68 22.94 -12.56
C ALA A 108 -10.40 23.85 -11.35
N LYS A 109 -10.59 25.17 -11.51
CA LYS A 109 -10.42 26.17 -10.46
C LYS A 109 -11.47 25.99 -9.35
N LEU A 110 -12.75 25.84 -9.71
CA LEU A 110 -13.84 25.61 -8.77
C LEU A 110 -13.76 24.25 -8.06
N ALA A 111 -13.36 23.19 -8.76
CA ALA A 111 -13.22 21.86 -8.19
C ALA A 111 -12.08 21.79 -7.17
N ALA A 112 -10.95 22.45 -7.45
CA ALA A 112 -9.86 22.60 -6.49
C ALA A 112 -10.29 23.37 -5.23
N TRP A 113 -11.07 24.45 -5.39
CA TRP A 113 -11.59 25.22 -4.27
C TRP A 113 -12.64 24.45 -3.44
N ALA A 114 -13.59 23.77 -4.08
CA ALA A 114 -14.57 22.95 -3.38
C ALA A 114 -13.90 21.81 -2.58
N GLN A 115 -12.81 21.22 -3.10
CA GLN A 115 -12.00 20.25 -2.35
C GLN A 115 -11.24 20.90 -1.18
N ALA A 116 -10.71 22.12 -1.37
CA ALA A 116 -10.05 22.85 -0.29
C ALA A 116 -11.03 23.26 0.82
N ASP A 117 -12.24 23.72 0.48
CA ASP A 117 -13.32 24.00 1.43
C ASP A 117 -13.72 22.73 2.21
N GLN A 118 -13.84 21.58 1.52
CA GLN A 118 -14.11 20.28 2.16
C GLN A 118 -13.01 19.89 3.14
N ILE A 119 -11.73 20.14 2.83
CA ILE A 119 -10.61 19.89 3.75
C ILE A 119 -10.70 20.86 4.94
N ALA A 120 -10.81 22.17 4.70
CA ALA A 120 -10.89 23.18 5.75
C ALA A 120 -12.08 22.94 6.71
N TYR A 121 -13.22 22.47 6.21
CA TYR A 121 -14.41 22.16 7.00
C TYR A 121 -14.33 20.79 7.72
N TYR A 122 -13.99 19.70 7.01
CA TYR A 122 -14.05 18.34 7.57
C TYR A 122 -12.75 17.84 8.22
N VAL A 123 -11.59 18.41 7.85
CA VAL A 123 -10.24 17.99 8.29
C VAL A 123 -9.65 18.94 9.32
N ASP A 124 -9.64 20.24 9.01
CA ASP A 124 -8.93 21.24 9.82
C ASP A 124 -9.83 21.92 10.88
N ASP A 125 -11.15 21.71 10.82
CA ASP A 125 -12.19 22.36 11.65
C ASP A 125 -12.09 23.90 11.63
N SER A 126 -11.66 24.44 10.49
CA SER A 126 -11.37 25.87 10.25
C SER A 126 -11.85 26.31 8.86
N PRO A 127 -13.17 26.34 8.60
CA PRO A 127 -13.70 26.62 7.27
C PRO A 127 -13.29 28.01 6.75
N THR A 128 -12.68 28.04 5.57
CA THR A 128 -12.18 29.25 4.90
C THR A 128 -13.24 30.01 4.10
N SER A 129 -14.42 29.40 3.92
CA SER A 129 -15.55 29.91 3.14
C SER A 129 -16.86 29.68 3.88
N SER A 130 -17.88 30.49 3.63
CA SER A 130 -19.23 30.17 4.15
C SER A 130 -19.90 29.03 3.39
N ASP A 131 -20.83 28.34 4.07
CA ASP A 131 -21.69 27.31 3.48
C ASP A 131 -22.36 27.80 2.18
N ALA A 132 -22.82 29.05 2.15
CA ALA A 132 -23.44 29.67 0.98
C ALA A 132 -22.48 29.81 -0.21
N ALA A 133 -21.20 30.10 0.05
CA ALA A 133 -20.17 30.18 -0.98
C ALA A 133 -19.77 28.79 -1.50
N TYR A 134 -19.63 27.81 -0.61
CA TYR A 134 -19.40 26.42 -0.98
C TYR A 134 -20.56 25.86 -1.84
N ASP A 135 -21.80 26.05 -1.37
CA ASP A 135 -23.03 25.70 -2.10
C ASP A 135 -23.09 26.33 -3.49
N ALA A 136 -22.72 27.61 -3.63
CA ALA A 136 -22.71 28.29 -4.92
C ALA A 136 -21.66 27.69 -5.87
N ARG A 137 -20.47 27.35 -5.37
CA ARG A 137 -19.44 26.64 -6.16
C ARG A 137 -19.91 25.25 -6.58
N MET A 138 -20.51 24.49 -5.67
CA MET A 138 -21.02 23.13 -5.94
C MET A 138 -22.16 23.13 -6.97
N ARG A 139 -23.14 24.04 -6.85
CA ARG A 139 -24.20 24.20 -7.86
C ARG A 139 -23.64 24.57 -9.22
N PHE A 140 -22.64 25.44 -9.29
CA PHE A 140 -22.03 25.86 -10.55
C PHE A 140 -21.17 24.77 -11.18
N LEU A 141 -20.47 23.95 -10.38
CA LEU A 141 -19.76 22.75 -10.87
C LEU A 141 -20.73 21.77 -11.54
N SER A 142 -21.85 21.43 -10.90
CA SER A 142 -22.88 20.57 -11.50
C SER A 142 -23.48 21.17 -12.78
N ALA A 143 -23.62 22.49 -12.84
CA ALA A 143 -24.12 23.18 -14.03
C ALA A 143 -23.10 23.17 -15.19
N LEU A 144 -21.80 23.31 -14.89
CA LEU A 144 -20.71 23.13 -15.86
C LEU A 144 -20.65 21.70 -16.40
N GLU A 145 -20.77 20.69 -15.53
CA GLU A 145 -20.78 19.27 -15.92
C GLU A 145 -21.98 18.91 -16.80
N SER A 146 -23.17 19.40 -16.45
CA SER A 146 -24.38 19.23 -17.27
C SER A 146 -24.28 19.94 -18.63
N THR A 147 -23.49 21.01 -18.75
CA THR A 147 -23.33 21.79 -19.99
C THR A 147 -22.20 21.22 -20.86
N PHE A 148 -21.15 20.72 -20.24
CA PHE A 148 -19.97 20.12 -20.87
C PHE A 148 -19.76 18.70 -20.32
N PRO A 149 -20.47 17.67 -20.82
CA PRO A 149 -20.42 16.30 -20.27
C PRO A 149 -19.04 15.63 -20.27
N ILE A 150 -18.03 16.21 -20.93
CA ILE A 150 -16.64 15.77 -20.85
C ILE A 150 -15.95 16.14 -19.51
N LEU A 151 -16.52 17.07 -18.75
CA LEU A 151 -16.08 17.47 -17.41
C LEU A 151 -16.72 16.62 -16.31
N ASP A 152 -17.82 15.92 -16.62
CA ASP A 152 -18.49 14.98 -15.72
C ASP A 152 -17.63 13.71 -15.56
N THR A 153 -16.78 13.73 -14.53
CA THR A 153 -15.85 12.64 -14.21
C THR A 153 -16.17 12.07 -12.83
N PRO A 154 -16.01 10.75 -12.58
CA PRO A 154 -16.22 10.15 -11.26
C PRO A 154 -15.38 10.77 -10.13
N GLN A 155 -14.34 11.53 -10.48
CA GLN A 155 -13.46 12.24 -9.56
C GLN A 155 -14.04 13.59 -9.11
N SER A 156 -15.07 14.14 -9.77
CA SER A 156 -15.64 15.45 -9.43
C SER A 156 -16.10 15.53 -7.96
N PRO A 157 -15.96 16.70 -7.30
CA PRO A 157 -16.60 16.95 -6.02
C PRO A 157 -18.11 16.69 -6.02
N THR A 158 -18.80 16.86 -7.15
CA THR A 158 -20.27 16.73 -7.26
C THR A 158 -20.78 15.31 -7.03
N HIS A 159 -19.95 14.29 -7.30
CA HIS A 159 -20.27 12.88 -7.02
C HIS A 159 -19.99 12.46 -5.56
N ARG A 160 -19.48 13.36 -4.72
CA ARG A 160 -19.09 13.07 -3.32
C ARG A 160 -20.09 13.69 -2.35
N VAL A 161 -20.91 12.86 -1.71
CA VAL A 161 -21.96 13.30 -0.79
C VAL A 161 -21.49 13.21 0.67
N GLY A 162 -21.62 14.30 1.43
CA GLY A 162 -21.66 14.26 2.90
C GLY A 162 -20.33 14.14 3.66
N GLY A 163 -19.18 14.42 3.03
CA GLY A 163 -17.88 14.43 3.74
C GLY A 163 -17.35 13.05 4.14
N THR A 164 -18.03 11.96 3.78
CA THR A 164 -17.50 10.61 3.89
C THR A 164 -16.42 10.39 2.82
N PHE A 165 -15.17 10.29 3.26
CA PHE A 165 -14.06 9.99 2.37
C PHE A 165 -14.23 8.59 1.73
N SER A 166 -13.92 8.49 0.44
CA SER A 166 -14.06 7.24 -0.34
C SER A 166 -13.33 6.09 0.34
N ASN A 167 -13.98 4.93 0.37
CA ASN A 167 -13.37 3.71 0.89
C ASN A 167 -12.25 3.16 -0.03
N ASP A 168 -12.22 3.56 -1.30
CA ASP A 168 -11.31 3.03 -2.33
C ASP A 168 -10.58 4.15 -3.07
N PHE A 169 -9.32 3.90 -3.44
CA PHE A 169 -8.51 4.78 -4.30
C PHE A 169 -8.72 4.40 -5.77
N ALA A 170 -9.10 5.37 -6.60
CA ALA A 170 -9.35 5.14 -8.01
C ALA A 170 -8.03 4.88 -8.79
N PRO A 171 -7.96 3.87 -9.67
CA PRO A 171 -6.83 3.68 -10.57
C PRO A 171 -6.85 4.73 -11.69
N VAL A 172 -5.76 5.48 -11.87
CA VAL A 172 -5.64 6.56 -12.86
C VAL A 172 -4.37 6.36 -13.70
N ARG A 173 -4.48 6.45 -15.03
CA ARG A 173 -3.34 6.36 -15.95
C ARG A 173 -2.50 7.65 -15.88
N HIS A 174 -1.19 7.52 -15.71
CA HIS A 174 -0.27 8.66 -15.72
C HIS A 174 -0.20 9.30 -17.13
N PRO A 175 -0.18 10.65 -17.24
CA PRO A 175 -0.02 11.35 -18.51
C PRO A 175 1.28 10.99 -19.24
N SER A 176 2.38 10.79 -18.51
CA SER A 176 3.58 10.14 -19.03
C SER A 176 4.03 9.00 -18.10
N ARG A 177 4.69 7.97 -18.65
CA ARG A 177 5.06 6.77 -17.88
C ARG A 177 6.04 7.08 -16.76
N MET A 178 5.80 6.57 -15.56
CA MET A 178 6.78 6.54 -14.46
C MET A 178 7.61 5.27 -14.57
N MET A 179 8.93 5.41 -14.68
CA MET A 179 9.86 4.28 -14.83
C MET A 179 10.54 3.98 -13.48
N SER A 180 11.09 2.77 -13.34
CA SER A 180 12.04 2.48 -12.24
C SER A 180 13.45 2.87 -12.67
N LEU A 181 14.41 2.88 -11.75
CA LEU A 181 15.83 2.91 -12.09
C LEU A 181 16.38 1.48 -12.18
N ASP A 182 17.43 1.30 -12.96
CA ASP A 182 18.29 0.13 -12.82
C ASP A 182 19.27 0.37 -11.65
N ASP A 183 19.64 -0.70 -10.95
CA ASP A 183 20.47 -0.67 -9.75
C ASP A 183 21.88 -1.19 -10.05
N VAL A 184 22.89 -0.59 -9.43
CA VAL A 184 24.27 -1.12 -9.34
C VAL A 184 24.72 -1.17 -7.89
N PHE A 185 25.57 -2.14 -7.54
CA PHE A 185 25.97 -2.45 -6.17
C PHE A 185 27.48 -2.30 -5.92
N SER A 186 28.24 -1.91 -6.96
CA SER A 186 29.68 -1.65 -6.87
C SER A 186 30.10 -0.43 -7.70
N ILE A 187 31.24 0.17 -7.34
CA ILE A 187 31.84 1.29 -8.08
C ILE A 187 32.25 0.83 -9.49
N ASP A 188 32.72 -0.41 -9.67
CA ASP A 188 33.09 -0.95 -10.99
C ASP A 188 31.88 -1.10 -11.94
N GLU A 189 30.73 -1.53 -11.43
CA GLU A 189 29.48 -1.56 -12.20
C GLU A 189 29.03 -0.14 -12.59
N LEU A 190 29.09 0.81 -11.65
CA LEU A 190 28.75 2.21 -11.91
C LEU A 190 29.68 2.85 -12.95
N LYS A 191 30.98 2.56 -12.87
CA LYS A 191 32.01 3.00 -13.84
C LYS A 191 31.79 2.38 -15.22
N SER A 192 31.39 1.10 -15.26
CA SER A 192 31.04 0.40 -16.49
C SER A 192 29.82 1.02 -17.17
N TRP A 193 28.79 1.40 -16.40
CA TRP A 193 27.64 2.16 -16.91
C TRP A 193 28.05 3.54 -17.43
N TYR A 194 28.80 4.33 -16.64
CA TYR A 194 29.28 5.67 -17.00
C TYR A 194 30.05 5.65 -18.33
N ASN A 195 30.98 4.70 -18.48
CA ASN A 195 31.74 4.49 -19.71
C ASN A 195 30.85 4.08 -20.90
N SER A 196 29.77 3.32 -20.67
CA SER A 196 28.79 3.03 -21.72
C SER A 196 28.06 4.28 -22.18
N ILE A 197 27.68 5.19 -21.27
CA ILE A 197 27.00 6.44 -21.63
C ILE A 197 27.90 7.32 -22.51
N ILE A 198 29.18 7.48 -22.16
CA ILE A 198 30.15 8.23 -22.97
C ILE A 198 30.24 7.64 -24.39
N ARG A 199 30.38 6.31 -24.49
CA ARG A 199 30.46 5.59 -25.77
C ARG A 199 29.16 5.69 -26.59
N ASP A 200 28.02 5.48 -25.96
CA ASP A 200 26.70 5.48 -26.61
C ASP A 200 26.32 6.89 -27.12
N LEU A 201 26.78 7.93 -26.43
CA LEU A 201 26.64 9.32 -26.89
C LEU A 201 27.67 9.73 -27.95
N GLN A 202 28.77 8.97 -28.10
CA GLN A 202 30.00 9.35 -28.81
C GLN A 202 30.60 10.65 -28.25
N TRP A 203 30.62 10.77 -26.92
CA TRP A 203 31.05 11.99 -26.24
C TRP A 203 32.58 12.12 -26.26
N PRO A 204 33.17 13.30 -26.55
CA PRO A 204 34.62 13.46 -26.62
C PRO A 204 35.28 13.24 -25.26
N GLU A 205 36.36 12.44 -25.20
CA GLU A 205 37.09 12.12 -23.97
C GLU A 205 37.61 13.38 -23.23
N ASN A 206 37.97 14.43 -23.98
CA ASN A 206 38.45 15.70 -23.44
C ASN A 206 37.34 16.67 -23.02
N LYS A 207 36.06 16.27 -23.08
CA LYS A 207 34.92 17.13 -22.72
C LYS A 207 34.18 16.52 -21.51
N PRO A 208 34.05 17.23 -20.38
CA PRO A 208 33.20 16.76 -19.27
C PRO A 208 31.76 16.54 -19.74
N LEU A 209 31.10 15.51 -19.22
CA LEU A 209 29.68 15.26 -19.42
C LEU A 209 28.92 15.78 -18.20
N PRO A 210 28.10 16.84 -18.31
CA PRO A 210 27.28 17.31 -17.21
C PRO A 210 26.29 16.24 -16.75
N MET A 211 26.34 15.95 -15.45
CA MET A 211 25.48 15.01 -14.76
C MET A 211 24.94 15.67 -13.48
N THR A 212 23.84 15.14 -12.97
CA THR A 212 23.29 15.51 -11.67
C THR A 212 23.27 14.27 -10.78
N CYS A 213 23.79 14.42 -9.55
CA CYS A 213 23.78 13.40 -8.51
C CYS A 213 22.86 13.81 -7.36
N GLU A 214 22.06 12.86 -6.90
CA GLU A 214 21.01 13.07 -5.89
C GLU A 214 21.04 11.94 -4.86
N VAL A 215 20.76 12.26 -3.59
CA VAL A 215 20.52 11.20 -2.59
C VAL A 215 19.25 10.44 -2.96
N LYS A 216 19.32 9.10 -2.93
CA LYS A 216 18.17 8.26 -3.24
C LYS A 216 17.29 8.13 -2.01
N ILE A 217 16.18 8.87 -1.98
CA ILE A 217 15.24 8.92 -0.87
C ILE A 217 14.51 7.57 -0.74
N ASP A 218 14.51 6.97 0.46
CA ASP A 218 13.74 5.75 0.73
C ASP A 218 12.30 6.09 1.16
N GLY A 219 11.43 6.31 0.18
CA GLY A 219 10.04 6.72 0.38
C GLY A 219 9.05 6.06 -0.58
N LEU A 220 8.06 6.84 -1.00
CA LEU A 220 7.06 6.46 -2.01
C LEU A 220 6.97 7.52 -3.12
N ALA A 221 7.29 7.11 -4.35
CA ALA A 221 7.20 7.95 -5.54
C ALA A 221 5.76 8.45 -5.82
N LEU A 222 5.66 9.77 -6.01
CA LEU A 222 4.43 10.52 -6.25
C LEU A 222 4.57 11.34 -7.54
N ASN A 223 3.50 11.42 -8.32
CA ASN A 223 3.36 12.30 -9.49
C ASN A 223 2.29 13.36 -9.19
N LEU A 224 2.68 14.62 -9.13
CA LEU A 224 1.79 15.77 -8.98
C LEU A 224 1.47 16.33 -10.36
N ILE A 225 0.17 16.46 -10.66
CA ILE A 225 -0.32 17.01 -11.91
C ILE A 225 -0.89 18.39 -11.63
N TYR A 226 -0.27 19.42 -12.22
CA TYR A 226 -0.74 20.80 -12.16
C TYR A 226 -1.27 21.24 -13.52
N ARG A 227 -2.41 21.93 -13.54
CA ARG A 227 -2.95 22.64 -14.72
C ARG A 227 -3.11 24.11 -14.44
N ASN A 228 -2.56 24.96 -15.32
CA ASN A 228 -2.55 26.42 -15.15
C ASN A 228 -2.12 26.84 -13.73
N GLY A 229 -1.10 26.16 -13.21
CA GLY A 229 -0.59 26.35 -11.85
C GLY A 229 -1.41 25.75 -10.70
N THR A 230 -2.62 25.23 -10.91
CA THR A 230 -3.43 24.63 -9.82
C THR A 230 -3.20 23.13 -9.71
N LEU A 231 -3.02 22.60 -8.48
CA LEU A 231 -2.89 21.17 -8.22
C LEU A 231 -4.20 20.45 -8.54
N GLU A 232 -4.19 19.69 -9.63
CA GLU A 232 -5.33 18.90 -10.11
C GLU A 232 -5.37 17.53 -9.45
N GLN A 233 -4.27 16.77 -9.54
CA GLN A 233 -4.18 15.41 -9.00
C GLN A 233 -2.82 15.08 -8.36
N GLY A 234 -2.84 14.19 -7.37
CA GLY A 234 -1.66 13.52 -6.83
C GLY A 234 -1.79 12.00 -6.99
N LEU A 235 -0.91 11.38 -7.76
CA LEU A 235 -0.98 9.96 -8.12
C LEU A 235 0.20 9.17 -7.55
N THR A 236 -0.06 8.01 -6.92
CA THR A 236 1.01 7.06 -6.60
C THR A 236 1.60 6.47 -7.88
N ARG A 237 2.83 5.94 -7.83
CA ARG A 237 3.45 5.31 -9.02
C ARG A 237 2.67 4.12 -9.59
N GLY A 238 2.07 3.28 -8.72
CA GLY A 238 1.49 1.99 -9.09
C GLY A 238 2.44 1.12 -9.92
N ASP A 239 1.97 0.64 -11.08
CA ASP A 239 2.77 -0.16 -12.04
C ASP A 239 3.66 0.68 -12.98
N GLY A 240 3.59 2.01 -12.87
CA GLY A 240 4.31 2.98 -13.69
C GLY A 240 3.52 3.49 -14.91
N VAL A 241 2.43 2.83 -15.28
CA VAL A 241 1.45 3.30 -16.29
C VAL A 241 0.17 3.76 -15.59
N THR A 242 -0.27 3.04 -14.57
CA THR A 242 -1.47 3.31 -13.76
C THR A 242 -1.07 3.47 -12.30
N GLY A 243 -1.41 4.62 -11.72
CA GLY A 243 -1.28 4.95 -10.31
C GLY A 243 -2.60 4.87 -9.57
N GLU A 244 -2.56 5.12 -8.27
CA GLU A 244 -3.75 5.36 -7.43
C GLU A 244 -3.92 6.85 -7.19
N ASP A 245 -5.13 7.39 -7.39
CA ASP A 245 -5.45 8.77 -7.02
C ASP A 245 -5.53 8.91 -5.50
N ILE A 246 -4.62 9.71 -4.96
CA ILE A 246 -4.49 10.03 -3.53
C ILE A 246 -4.52 11.55 -3.29
N SER A 247 -5.19 12.30 -4.18
CA SER A 247 -5.14 13.77 -4.22
C SER A 247 -5.54 14.42 -2.89
N LEU A 248 -6.54 13.89 -2.18
CA LEU A 248 -6.94 14.40 -0.87
C LEU A 248 -5.83 14.25 0.18
N ASN A 249 -5.14 13.09 0.21
CA ASN A 249 -4.03 12.84 1.13
C ASN A 249 -2.83 13.73 0.80
N VAL A 250 -2.56 13.94 -0.49
CA VAL A 250 -1.49 14.82 -0.97
C VAL A 250 -1.74 16.28 -0.57
N ARG A 251 -2.99 16.77 -0.63
CA ARG A 251 -3.34 18.13 -0.17
C ARG A 251 -3.11 18.36 1.33
N THR A 252 -2.97 17.30 2.15
CA THR A 252 -2.62 17.43 3.59
C THR A 252 -1.12 17.59 3.85
N ILE A 253 -0.27 17.52 2.82
CA ILE A 253 1.17 17.73 2.93
C ILE A 253 1.45 19.22 2.78
N GLU A 254 1.71 19.90 3.90
CA GLU A 254 1.97 21.35 3.99
C GLU A 254 3.06 21.84 3.00
N GLU A 255 4.07 21.01 2.74
CA GLU A 255 5.16 21.31 1.81
C GLU A 255 4.76 21.26 0.31
N ILE A 256 3.53 20.83 -0.03
CA ILE A 256 3.04 20.75 -1.42
C ILE A 256 2.07 21.92 -1.70
N PRO A 257 2.46 22.90 -2.53
CA PRO A 257 1.61 24.06 -2.79
C PRO A 257 0.38 23.67 -3.63
N THR A 258 -0.80 24.13 -3.22
CA THR A 258 -2.05 23.94 -3.98
C THR A 258 -2.08 24.79 -5.26
N GLN A 259 -1.36 25.91 -5.29
CA GLN A 259 -1.08 26.68 -6.51
C GLN A 259 0.43 26.94 -6.64
N LEU A 260 0.99 26.74 -7.84
CA LEU A 260 2.38 27.06 -8.14
C LEU A 260 2.59 28.58 -8.09
N HIS A 261 3.66 29.00 -7.42
CA HIS A 261 4.03 30.40 -7.30
C HIS A 261 4.77 30.88 -8.57
N GLY A 262 4.52 32.11 -9.01
CA GLY A 262 5.23 32.71 -10.14
C GLY A 262 5.29 34.21 -10.00
N GLU A 263 6.41 34.83 -10.36
CA GLU A 263 6.52 36.30 -10.38
C GLU A 263 5.72 36.88 -11.55
N ASN A 264 5.66 36.18 -12.69
CA ASN A 264 4.81 36.50 -13.83
C ASN A 264 3.82 35.36 -14.12
N PRO A 265 2.61 35.66 -14.65
CA PRO A 265 1.64 34.63 -15.08
C PRO A 265 2.15 33.68 -16.17
N ASP A 266 3.22 34.06 -16.87
CA ASP A 266 3.87 33.27 -17.94
C ASP A 266 4.93 32.30 -17.39
N ASP A 267 5.41 32.50 -16.14
CA ASP A 267 6.26 31.53 -15.42
C ASP A 267 5.45 30.28 -14.97
N ILE A 268 4.12 30.32 -15.12
CA ILE A 268 3.20 29.24 -14.76
C ILE A 268 2.78 28.45 -16.02
N PRO A 269 3.16 27.17 -16.14
CA PRO A 269 2.83 26.35 -17.30
C PRO A 269 1.33 26.03 -17.38
N GLU A 270 0.85 25.78 -18.60
CA GLU A 270 -0.50 25.27 -18.87
C GLU A 270 -0.68 23.87 -18.25
N PHE A 271 0.36 23.03 -18.33
CA PHE A 271 0.38 21.68 -17.80
C PHE A 271 1.79 21.29 -17.32
N VAL A 272 1.91 20.71 -16.12
CA VAL A 272 3.17 20.12 -15.66
C VAL A 272 2.97 18.88 -14.76
N GLU A 273 3.75 17.83 -15.02
CA GLU A 273 3.96 16.69 -14.14
C GLU A 273 5.23 16.87 -13.30
N ILE A 274 5.06 17.03 -11.98
CA ILE A 274 6.15 17.15 -11.01
C ILE A 274 6.26 15.83 -10.24
N ARG A 275 7.37 15.12 -10.41
CA ARG A 275 7.64 13.84 -9.77
C ARG A 275 8.60 14.02 -8.61
N GLY A 276 8.27 13.39 -7.49
CA GLY A 276 9.06 13.42 -6.28
C GLY A 276 8.84 12.19 -5.42
N GLU A 277 9.51 12.16 -4.28
CA GLU A 277 9.33 11.12 -3.28
C GLU A 277 8.60 11.72 -2.07
N VAL A 278 7.54 11.06 -1.60
CA VAL A 278 6.96 11.31 -0.28
C VAL A 278 7.73 10.46 0.73
N PHE A 279 8.19 11.09 1.81
CA PHE A 279 8.99 10.45 2.85
C PHE A 279 8.62 10.99 4.24
N MET A 280 9.21 10.39 5.27
CA MET A 280 9.07 10.83 6.65
C MET A 280 10.45 11.20 7.19
N LYS A 281 10.58 12.40 7.77
CA LYS A 281 11.83 12.85 8.39
C LYS A 281 12.16 11.96 9.61
N TRP A 282 13.45 11.80 9.91
CA TRP A 282 13.87 10.95 11.04
C TRP A 282 13.30 11.37 12.39
N ALA A 283 13.10 12.68 12.61
CA ALA A 283 12.49 13.20 13.83
C ALA A 283 11.01 12.79 13.95
N ASP A 284 10.22 13.01 12.90
CA ASP A 284 8.79 12.68 12.88
C ASP A 284 8.53 11.17 12.87
N PHE A 285 9.40 10.37 12.22
CA PHE A 285 9.34 8.91 12.30
C PHE A 285 9.55 8.38 13.73
N ARG A 286 10.56 8.91 14.45
CA ARG A 286 10.78 8.55 15.86
C ARG A 286 9.60 8.98 16.72
N LYS A 287 9.05 10.18 16.50
CA LYS A 287 7.88 10.69 17.23
C LYS A 287 6.65 9.80 16.98
N LEU A 288 6.36 9.45 15.73
CA LEU A 288 5.25 8.58 15.37
C LEU A 288 5.37 7.19 16.01
N ASN A 289 6.57 6.61 16.07
CA ASN A 289 6.78 5.33 16.73
C ASN A 289 6.58 5.41 18.25
N ILE A 290 7.03 6.48 18.91
CA ILE A 290 6.73 6.72 20.33
C ILE A 290 5.22 6.85 20.54
N GLU A 291 4.52 7.57 19.67
CA GLU A 291 3.05 7.69 19.71
C GLU A 291 2.34 6.34 19.48
N GLN A 292 2.85 5.45 18.60
CA GLN A 292 2.32 4.08 18.47
C GLN A 292 2.56 3.25 19.75
N GLU A 293 3.76 3.31 20.33
CA GLU A 293 4.11 2.58 21.55
C GLU A 293 3.28 3.02 22.75
N ASP A 294 3.06 4.33 22.92
CA ASP A 294 2.19 4.91 23.95
C ASP A 294 0.73 4.43 23.84
N LEU A 295 0.26 4.22 22.60
CA LEU A 295 -1.05 3.68 22.25
C LEU A 295 -1.10 2.13 22.26
N GLY A 296 0.01 1.45 22.59
CA GLY A 296 0.10 -0.02 22.62
C GLY A 296 0.04 -0.70 21.24
N LYS A 297 0.29 0.06 20.16
CA LYS A 297 0.31 -0.40 18.77
C LYS A 297 1.73 -0.78 18.33
N PRO A 298 1.90 -1.67 17.32
CA PRO A 298 3.21 -1.99 16.80
C PRO A 298 3.86 -0.78 16.12
N ALA A 299 5.10 -0.46 16.49
CA ALA A 299 5.90 0.57 15.84
C ALA A 299 6.16 0.24 14.36
N PHE A 300 6.29 1.28 13.52
CA PHE A 300 6.61 1.12 12.11
C PHE A 300 8.07 0.69 11.90
N ALA A 301 8.25 -0.27 11.00
CA ALA A 301 9.50 -1.00 10.81
C ALA A 301 10.62 -0.22 10.08
N ASN A 302 10.29 0.84 9.33
CA ASN A 302 11.22 1.81 8.74
C ASN A 302 10.45 3.06 8.26
N PRO A 303 11.12 4.20 7.98
CA PRO A 303 10.46 5.43 7.52
C PRO A 303 9.67 5.26 6.23
N ARG A 304 10.13 4.41 5.30
CA ARG A 304 9.44 4.13 4.04
C ARG A 304 8.07 3.50 4.22
N ASN A 305 7.98 2.46 5.05
CA ASN A 305 6.72 1.78 5.36
C ASN A 305 5.80 2.70 6.18
N ALA A 306 6.36 3.52 7.07
CA ALA A 306 5.61 4.54 7.79
C ALA A 306 5.01 5.58 6.82
N ALA A 307 5.79 6.08 5.86
CA ALA A 307 5.35 7.04 4.84
C ALA A 307 4.29 6.44 3.92
N ALA A 308 4.54 5.26 3.35
CA ALA A 308 3.61 4.59 2.44
C ALA A 308 2.28 4.22 3.12
N GLY A 309 2.34 3.73 4.38
CA GLY A 309 1.15 3.45 5.17
C GLY A 309 0.40 4.72 5.58
N SER A 310 1.12 5.80 5.87
CA SER A 310 0.53 7.10 6.26
C SER A 310 -0.09 7.85 5.09
N LEU A 311 0.45 7.72 3.87
CA LEU A 311 -0.08 8.39 2.67
C LEU A 311 -1.31 7.68 2.07
N ARG A 312 -1.45 6.37 2.32
CA ARG A 312 -2.56 5.54 1.79
C ARG A 312 -3.63 5.29 2.86
N GLN A 313 -4.01 6.34 3.58
CA GLN A 313 -5.13 6.33 4.52
C GLN A 313 -6.43 6.67 3.79
N LYS A 314 -7.52 5.96 4.10
CA LYS A 314 -8.86 6.27 3.55
C LYS A 314 -9.38 7.62 4.05
N ASP A 315 -9.02 7.97 5.28
CA ASP A 315 -9.31 9.26 5.91
C ASP A 315 -8.07 10.18 5.85
N PRO A 316 -8.09 11.29 5.07
CA PRO A 316 -6.99 12.23 4.97
C PRO A 316 -6.61 12.90 6.30
N ARG A 317 -7.52 12.95 7.28
CA ARG A 317 -7.22 13.46 8.64
C ARG A 317 -6.19 12.59 9.35
N ILE A 318 -6.15 11.31 9.02
CA ILE A 318 -5.07 10.46 9.51
C ILE A 318 -3.77 10.88 8.83
N THR A 319 -3.75 11.09 7.51
CA THR A 319 -2.56 11.54 6.76
C THR A 319 -1.97 12.84 7.32
N SER A 320 -2.79 13.87 7.57
CA SER A 320 -2.33 15.17 8.07
C SER A 320 -1.56 15.06 9.40
N THR A 321 -2.02 14.20 10.32
CA THR A 321 -1.32 13.96 11.61
C THR A 321 0.08 13.35 11.45
N ARG A 322 0.40 12.73 10.30
CA ARG A 322 1.63 11.95 10.10
C ARG A 322 2.83 12.73 9.59
N ARG A 323 2.68 14.05 9.34
CA ARG A 323 3.81 14.95 9.04
C ARG A 323 4.70 14.44 7.92
N LEU A 324 4.06 14.06 6.81
CA LEU A 324 4.77 13.64 5.61
C LEU A 324 5.47 14.84 4.97
N SER A 325 6.59 14.56 4.31
CA SER A 325 7.37 15.53 3.54
C SER A 325 7.49 15.09 2.09
N PHE A 326 7.73 16.03 1.21
CA PHE A 326 7.87 15.79 -0.23
C PHE A 326 9.12 16.49 -0.78
N ILE A 327 9.86 15.80 -1.65
CA ILE A 327 10.97 16.41 -2.42
C ILE A 327 10.82 16.01 -3.90
N ALA A 328 10.80 17.01 -4.78
CA ALA A 328 10.82 16.81 -6.22
C ALA A 328 12.20 16.34 -6.73
N HIS A 329 12.19 15.36 -7.64
CA HIS A 329 13.39 14.74 -8.23
C HIS A 329 13.28 14.52 -9.76
N GLY A 330 12.15 14.83 -10.39
CA GLY A 330 11.95 14.55 -11.82
C GLY A 330 10.79 15.32 -12.44
N LEU A 331 10.95 15.68 -13.71
CA LEU A 331 9.92 16.37 -14.50
C LEU A 331 9.37 15.43 -15.57
N GLY A 332 8.06 15.19 -15.56
CA GLY A 332 7.34 14.46 -16.60
C GLY A 332 7.10 15.32 -17.83
N ASN A 333 5.85 15.33 -18.32
CA ASN A 333 5.43 16.23 -19.40
C ASN A 333 5.27 17.67 -18.88
N LEU A 334 5.63 18.65 -19.72
CA LEU A 334 5.58 20.09 -19.43
C LEU A 334 5.10 20.81 -20.70
N LYS A 335 4.05 21.62 -20.58
CA LYS A 335 3.54 22.49 -21.65
C LYS A 335 3.43 23.93 -21.15
N TRP A 336 4.02 24.84 -21.91
CA TRP A 336 3.86 26.28 -21.76
C TRP A 336 2.67 26.76 -22.61
N LYS A 337 2.12 27.92 -22.26
CA LYS A 337 1.05 28.57 -23.04
C LYS A 337 1.62 29.07 -24.38
N ASP A 338 0.86 28.96 -25.46
CA ASP A 338 1.26 29.48 -26.78
C ASP A 338 1.20 31.02 -26.82
N LEU A 339 2.34 31.67 -26.56
CA LEU A 339 2.49 33.13 -26.53
C LEU A 339 2.56 33.81 -27.92
N ALA A 340 2.20 33.11 -29.00
CA ALA A 340 2.37 33.59 -30.38
C ALA A 340 1.56 34.84 -30.77
N GLN A 341 0.64 35.32 -29.91
CA GLN A 341 -0.17 36.52 -30.14
C GLN A 341 0.24 37.75 -29.30
N SER A 342 1.14 37.58 -28.31
CA SER A 342 1.62 38.66 -27.45
C SER A 342 3.06 38.99 -27.85
N GLY A 343 3.25 40.06 -28.62
CA GLY A 343 4.53 40.40 -29.28
C GLY A 343 5.68 40.87 -28.37
N GLY A 344 5.94 40.17 -27.27
CA GLY A 344 7.13 40.32 -26.43
C GLY A 344 8.23 39.31 -26.82
N GLU A 345 9.48 39.74 -26.71
CA GLU A 345 10.64 38.88 -26.97
C GLU A 345 10.89 37.88 -25.81
N SER A 346 10.59 36.58 -25.99
CA SER A 346 11.35 35.51 -25.33
C SER A 346 10.99 34.09 -25.81
N ASN A 347 11.80 33.51 -26.71
CA ASN A 347 11.85 32.04 -26.90
C ASN A 347 12.94 31.40 -26.00
N ALA A 348 13.03 31.84 -24.74
CA ALA A 348 13.97 31.29 -23.76
C ALA A 348 13.59 29.88 -23.26
N HIS A 349 12.31 29.49 -23.42
CA HIS A 349 11.77 28.22 -22.94
C HIS A 349 11.41 27.23 -24.06
N ALA A 350 12.09 27.33 -25.21
CA ALA A 350 12.00 26.32 -26.27
C ALA A 350 12.38 24.92 -25.72
N GLN A 351 11.57 23.91 -26.03
CA GLN A 351 11.59 22.56 -25.44
C GLN A 351 12.88 21.72 -25.67
N THR A 352 13.93 22.33 -26.22
CA THR A 352 15.13 21.69 -26.79
C THR A 352 16.45 22.09 -26.15
N SER A 353 16.46 23.01 -25.16
CA SER A 353 17.69 23.46 -24.45
C SER A 353 17.58 23.43 -22.92
N PHE A 354 16.71 22.57 -22.38
CA PHE A 354 16.37 22.53 -20.94
C PHE A 354 17.08 21.36 -20.23
N ASN A 355 17.95 21.65 -19.26
CA ASN A 355 18.61 20.62 -18.46
C ASN A 355 17.69 20.13 -17.32
N GLN A 356 17.97 18.93 -16.81
CA GLN A 356 17.34 18.39 -15.61
C GLN A 356 17.64 19.27 -14.40
N SER A 357 18.85 19.85 -14.32
CA SER A 357 19.20 20.72 -13.20
C SER A 357 18.44 22.06 -13.20
N ASP A 358 18.06 22.58 -14.36
CA ASP A 358 17.25 23.80 -14.51
C ASP A 358 15.82 23.59 -13.95
N ALA A 359 15.33 22.35 -13.93
CA ALA A 359 14.04 22.02 -13.31
C ALA A 359 14.03 22.24 -11.80
N TYR A 360 15.15 22.09 -11.08
CA TYR A 360 15.19 22.39 -9.64
C TYR A 360 15.12 23.89 -9.36
N GLU A 361 15.50 24.74 -10.31
CA GLU A 361 15.31 26.19 -10.20
C GLU A 361 13.84 26.56 -10.41
N LEU A 362 13.17 25.94 -11.39
CA LEU A 362 11.72 26.08 -11.58
C LEU A 362 10.93 25.59 -10.35
N TYR A 363 11.28 24.42 -9.79
CA TYR A 363 10.63 23.92 -8.57
C TYR A 363 10.74 24.92 -7.41
N LYS A 364 11.94 25.46 -7.15
CA LYS A 364 12.13 26.51 -6.13
C LYS A 364 11.26 27.74 -6.38
N LYS A 365 11.20 28.23 -7.62
CA LYS A 365 10.34 29.36 -8.00
C LYS A 365 8.84 29.06 -7.76
N TRP A 366 8.41 27.86 -8.13
CA TRP A 366 7.03 27.39 -7.98
C TRP A 366 6.61 27.07 -6.54
N GLY A 367 7.52 27.15 -5.55
CA GLY A 367 7.27 26.77 -4.16
C GLY A 367 7.34 25.26 -3.89
N ILE A 368 7.85 24.48 -4.85
CA ILE A 368 8.00 23.03 -4.75
C ILE A 368 9.33 22.70 -4.05
N PRO A 369 9.33 21.89 -2.96
CA PRO A 369 10.55 21.56 -2.25
C PRO A 369 11.51 20.71 -3.09
N VAL A 370 12.80 21.01 -2.96
CA VAL A 370 13.89 20.28 -3.62
C VAL A 370 14.95 19.88 -2.60
N SER A 371 15.68 18.81 -2.92
CA SER A 371 16.74 18.32 -2.04
C SER A 371 17.88 19.34 -1.90
N PRO A 372 18.34 19.66 -0.66
CA PRO A 372 19.54 20.45 -0.45
C PRO A 372 20.83 19.67 -0.77
N TYR A 373 20.71 18.36 -1.02
CA TYR A 373 21.84 17.44 -1.20
C TYR A 373 22.22 17.21 -2.68
N THR A 374 21.44 17.74 -3.63
CA THR A 374 21.66 17.59 -5.07
C THR A 374 22.95 18.30 -5.51
N ARG A 375 23.82 17.60 -6.24
CA ARG A 375 25.07 18.15 -6.79
C ARG A 375 25.07 18.07 -8.32
N LYS A 376 25.43 19.16 -9.01
CA LYS A 376 25.87 19.10 -10.42
C LYS A 376 27.30 18.55 -10.42
N VAL A 377 27.58 17.54 -11.24
CA VAL A 377 28.88 16.87 -11.36
C VAL A 377 29.29 16.77 -12.83
N THR A 378 30.58 16.61 -13.09
CA THR A 378 31.17 16.64 -14.45
C THR A 378 32.20 15.55 -14.72
N SER A 379 32.50 14.73 -13.71
CA SER A 379 33.54 13.70 -13.70
C SER A 379 33.11 12.52 -12.82
N PHE A 380 33.73 11.35 -13.02
CA PHE A 380 33.38 10.15 -12.24
C PHE A 380 33.81 10.27 -10.77
N GLU A 381 34.95 10.91 -10.55
CA GLU A 381 35.55 11.15 -9.24
C GLU A 381 34.64 11.99 -8.33
N GLN A 382 33.84 12.91 -8.89
CA GLN A 382 32.83 13.68 -8.17
C GLN A 382 31.57 12.88 -7.82
N ILE A 383 31.28 11.81 -8.58
CA ILE A 383 30.21 10.86 -8.28
C ILE A 383 30.65 9.97 -7.11
N GLU A 384 31.89 9.48 -7.18
CA GLU A 384 32.55 8.67 -6.14
C GLU A 384 32.65 9.43 -4.80
N ASP A 385 33.11 10.69 -4.81
CA ASP A 385 33.11 11.57 -3.61
C ASP A 385 31.72 11.69 -2.96
N MET A 386 30.66 11.82 -3.77
CA MET A 386 29.30 11.91 -3.23
C MET A 386 28.81 10.58 -2.65
N ILE A 387 29.23 9.45 -3.23
CA ILE A 387 28.93 8.10 -2.71
C ILE A 387 29.67 7.85 -1.40
N ASP A 388 30.97 8.16 -1.31
CA ASP A 388 31.74 7.95 -0.10
C ASP A 388 31.26 8.86 1.03
N TYR A 389 31.07 10.16 0.75
CA TYR A 389 30.60 11.15 1.73
C TYR A 389 29.25 10.75 2.35
N TYR A 390 28.23 10.48 1.54
CA TYR A 390 26.93 10.06 2.06
C TYR A 390 26.92 8.60 2.53
N GLY A 391 27.89 7.78 2.10
CA GLY A 391 28.12 6.43 2.60
C GLY A 391 28.47 6.42 4.08
N GLU A 392 29.28 7.37 4.53
CA GLU A 392 29.61 7.62 5.95
C GLU A 392 28.51 8.42 6.67
N HIS A 393 27.95 9.45 6.02
CA HIS A 393 27.06 10.44 6.65
C HIS A 393 25.55 10.11 6.53
N ARG A 394 25.19 8.83 6.35
CA ARG A 394 23.78 8.38 6.16
C ARG A 394 22.84 8.86 7.26
N ASN A 395 23.33 8.88 8.49
CA ASN A 395 22.52 9.17 9.69
C ASN A 395 22.37 10.67 9.99
N THR A 396 23.04 11.56 9.25
CA THR A 396 23.00 13.01 9.49
C THR A 396 22.06 13.77 8.54
N ILE A 397 21.61 13.15 7.44
CA ILE A 397 20.61 13.75 6.55
C ILE A 397 19.19 13.63 7.13
N ILE A 398 18.25 14.45 6.64
CA ILE A 398 16.90 14.56 7.24
C ILE A 398 16.00 13.31 7.10
N HIS A 399 16.31 12.40 6.18
CA HIS A 399 15.48 11.24 5.82
C HIS A 399 16.32 9.97 5.62
N ALA A 400 15.67 8.80 5.49
CA ALA A 400 16.35 7.58 5.09
C ALA A 400 16.83 7.65 3.63
N LEU A 401 17.99 7.06 3.33
CA LEU A 401 18.48 6.86 1.97
C LEU A 401 18.91 5.41 1.75
N ASP A 402 18.71 4.88 0.54
CA ASP A 402 19.18 3.55 0.12
C ASP A 402 20.31 3.61 -0.93
N GLY A 403 20.71 4.81 -1.37
CA GLY A 403 21.72 4.97 -2.42
C GLY A 403 21.96 6.41 -2.89
N ILE A 404 22.63 6.52 -4.02
CA ILE A 404 22.81 7.76 -4.82
C ILE A 404 22.26 7.50 -6.22
N VAL A 405 21.48 8.44 -6.76
CA VAL A 405 21.03 8.43 -8.16
C VAL A 405 21.95 9.32 -8.99
N VAL A 406 22.44 8.81 -10.11
CA VAL A 406 23.23 9.54 -11.10
C VAL A 406 22.39 9.70 -12.36
N LYS A 407 22.30 10.92 -12.91
CA LYS A 407 21.52 11.25 -14.11
C LYS A 407 22.37 12.06 -15.09
N VAL A 408 22.27 11.79 -16.39
CA VAL A 408 22.73 12.75 -17.43
C VAL A 408 21.89 14.03 -17.31
N ASP A 409 22.54 15.20 -17.24
CA ASP A 409 21.82 16.43 -16.92
C ASP A 409 21.01 16.97 -18.12
N ASP A 410 21.60 16.95 -19.32
CA ASP A 410 20.95 17.43 -20.55
C ASP A 410 19.79 16.49 -20.97
N ARG A 411 18.55 17.02 -21.00
CA ARG A 411 17.34 16.25 -21.36
C ARG A 411 17.24 15.90 -22.84
N ALA A 412 17.94 16.60 -23.74
CA ALA A 412 18.07 16.17 -25.14
C ALA A 412 18.96 14.92 -25.25
N LEU A 413 20.04 14.84 -24.46
CA LEU A 413 20.84 13.62 -24.36
C LEU A 413 20.07 12.47 -23.70
N GLN A 414 19.24 12.75 -22.69
CA GLN A 414 18.32 11.76 -22.11
C GLN A 414 17.36 11.18 -23.17
N LYS A 415 16.73 12.04 -23.99
CA LYS A 415 15.87 11.61 -25.11
C LYS A 415 16.65 10.74 -26.13
N LYS A 416 17.88 11.11 -26.48
CA LYS A 416 18.75 10.35 -27.40
C LYS A 416 19.14 8.96 -26.85
N LEU A 417 19.43 8.87 -25.55
CA LEU A 417 19.76 7.60 -24.89
C LEU A 417 18.54 6.69 -24.71
N GLY A 418 17.36 7.28 -24.51
CA GLY A 418 16.11 6.57 -24.35
C GLY A 418 16.06 5.71 -23.08
N ALA A 419 15.28 4.63 -23.16
CA ALA A 419 15.01 3.74 -22.03
C ALA A 419 14.87 2.27 -22.46
N THR A 420 15.02 1.36 -21.51
CA THR A 420 14.64 -0.05 -21.63
C THR A 420 13.13 -0.20 -21.40
N SER A 421 12.61 -1.43 -21.39
CA SER A 421 11.22 -1.70 -21.02
C SER A 421 10.86 -1.29 -19.58
N ARG A 422 11.87 -1.14 -18.70
CA ARG A 422 11.73 -0.93 -17.25
C ARG A 422 12.30 0.39 -16.75
N ALA A 423 13.47 0.81 -17.27
CA ALA A 423 14.29 1.88 -16.71
C ALA A 423 14.93 2.78 -17.78
N PRO A 424 15.18 4.07 -17.49
CA PRO A 424 15.92 4.96 -18.39
C PRO A 424 17.38 4.50 -18.52
N ARG A 425 17.98 4.63 -19.71
CA ARG A 425 19.42 4.35 -19.86
C ARG A 425 20.29 5.46 -19.28
N TRP A 426 19.78 6.69 -19.28
CA TRP A 426 20.45 7.92 -18.88
C TRP A 426 20.51 8.18 -17.37
N ALA A 427 19.94 7.29 -16.54
CA ALA A 427 20.04 7.37 -15.09
C ALA A 427 20.17 6.00 -14.44
N ILE A 428 20.91 5.93 -13.34
CA ILE A 428 21.14 4.70 -12.59
C ILE A 428 21.18 4.96 -11.08
N ALA A 429 20.80 3.97 -10.28
CA ALA A 429 20.88 4.01 -8.82
C ALA A 429 22.09 3.20 -8.35
N TYR A 430 23.11 3.86 -7.80
CA TYR A 430 24.08 3.17 -6.95
C TYR A 430 23.41 2.89 -5.61
N LYS A 431 23.26 1.62 -5.26
CA LYS A 431 22.76 1.19 -3.94
C LYS A 431 23.92 0.87 -3.03
N TYR A 432 23.84 1.38 -1.81
CA TYR A 432 24.81 1.02 -0.78
C TYR A 432 24.69 -0.47 -0.43
N PRO A 433 25.78 -1.12 0.00
CA PRO A 433 25.69 -2.44 0.60
C PRO A 433 24.77 -2.38 1.84
N PRO A 434 23.88 -3.37 2.04
CA PRO A 434 22.96 -3.41 3.17
C PRO A 434 23.71 -3.60 4.48
N GLU A 435 23.13 -3.10 5.57
CA GLU A 435 23.71 -3.25 6.91
C GLU A 435 23.81 -4.74 7.31
N GLU A 436 25.04 -5.19 7.57
CA GLU A 436 25.33 -6.52 8.12
C GLU A 436 25.45 -6.44 9.63
N VAL A 437 24.63 -7.22 10.34
CA VAL A 437 24.51 -7.18 11.80
C VAL A 437 24.67 -8.59 12.37
N ASN A 438 25.44 -8.71 13.43
CA ASN A 438 25.74 -9.99 14.07
C ASN A 438 24.67 -10.33 15.11
N THR A 439 24.16 -11.55 15.06
CA THR A 439 23.21 -12.07 16.06
C THR A 439 23.47 -13.55 16.36
N ARG A 440 22.82 -14.11 17.37
CA ARG A 440 22.97 -15.52 17.73
C ARG A 440 21.92 -16.39 17.06
N LEU A 441 22.35 -17.46 16.40
CA LEU A 441 21.50 -18.52 15.88
C LEU A 441 21.03 -19.42 17.03
N LYS A 442 19.79 -19.25 17.48
CA LYS A 442 19.21 -20.00 18.62
C LYS A 442 18.84 -21.43 18.24
N ASP A 443 18.22 -21.60 17.07
CA ASP A 443 17.79 -22.90 16.54
C ASP A 443 17.58 -22.84 15.01
N ILE A 444 17.43 -24.00 14.36
CA ILE A 444 16.96 -24.10 12.97
C ILE A 444 15.75 -25.04 12.97
N VAL A 445 14.56 -24.46 12.83
CA VAL A 445 13.29 -25.22 12.73
C VAL A 445 12.92 -25.46 11.27
N VAL A 446 11.98 -26.36 11.01
CA VAL A 446 11.47 -26.63 9.65
C VAL A 446 10.00 -26.23 9.52
N GLN A 447 9.65 -25.57 8.42
CA GLN A 447 8.26 -25.26 8.04
C GLN A 447 7.85 -26.09 6.82
N VAL A 448 6.67 -26.70 6.87
CA VAL A 448 6.09 -27.48 5.75
C VAL A 448 5.10 -26.58 5.00
N GLY A 449 5.50 -26.05 3.86
CA GLY A 449 4.65 -25.14 3.07
C GLY A 449 3.59 -25.87 2.23
N ARG A 450 2.66 -25.09 1.65
CA ARG A 450 1.50 -25.52 0.81
C ARG A 450 1.70 -26.73 -0.12
N THR A 451 2.86 -26.85 -0.74
CA THR A 451 3.18 -27.92 -1.73
C THR A 451 4.08 -29.02 -1.16
N GLY A 452 4.04 -29.20 0.15
CA GLY A 452 4.82 -30.17 0.92
C GLY A 452 6.28 -29.80 1.12
N ARG A 453 6.78 -28.72 0.52
CA ARG A 453 8.18 -28.29 0.65
C ARG A 453 8.55 -27.99 2.10
N VAL A 454 9.54 -28.72 2.60
CA VAL A 454 10.05 -28.56 3.96
C VAL A 454 11.23 -27.61 3.92
N THR A 455 11.04 -26.41 4.44
CA THR A 455 11.99 -25.29 4.37
C THR A 455 12.65 -25.08 5.75
N PRO A 456 13.99 -25.16 5.87
CA PRO A 456 14.68 -24.78 7.10
C PRO A 456 14.58 -23.26 7.34
N VAL A 457 14.30 -22.87 8.59
CA VAL A 457 14.14 -21.49 9.04
C VAL A 457 15.00 -21.28 10.28
N ALA A 458 15.96 -20.37 10.19
CA ALA A 458 16.76 -19.94 11.32
C ALA A 458 15.90 -19.18 12.32
N VAL A 459 16.00 -19.56 13.60
CA VAL A 459 15.46 -18.83 14.74
C VAL A 459 16.62 -18.07 15.38
N LEU A 460 16.50 -16.75 15.45
CA LEU A 460 17.57 -15.84 15.84
C LEU A 460 17.28 -15.20 17.19
N GLU A 461 18.33 -14.76 17.87
CA GLU A 461 18.22 -13.69 18.86
C GLU A 461 17.69 -12.42 18.16
N PRO A 462 16.59 -11.80 18.64
CA PRO A 462 16.01 -10.64 17.99
C PRO A 462 17.03 -9.50 17.82
N VAL A 463 17.31 -9.12 16.58
CA VAL A 463 18.29 -8.08 16.23
C VAL A 463 17.67 -7.05 15.30
N THR A 464 17.93 -5.77 15.52
CA THR A 464 17.44 -4.70 14.65
C THR A 464 18.41 -4.50 13.48
N VAL A 465 17.89 -4.55 12.25
CA VAL A 465 18.65 -4.34 11.00
C VAL A 465 17.86 -3.37 10.13
N ALA A 466 18.46 -2.25 9.69
CA ALA A 466 17.77 -1.21 8.91
C ALA A 466 16.36 -0.90 9.47
N GLY A 467 16.30 -0.54 10.75
CA GLY A 467 15.08 -0.16 11.48
C GLY A 467 14.14 -1.29 11.93
N SER A 468 14.28 -2.53 11.45
CA SER A 468 13.31 -3.61 11.73
C SER A 468 13.94 -4.77 12.49
N THR A 469 13.22 -5.32 13.48
CA THR A 469 13.68 -6.46 14.28
C THR A 469 13.52 -7.79 13.53
N ILE A 470 14.64 -8.46 13.27
CA ILE A 470 14.71 -9.79 12.67
C ILE A 470 14.88 -10.82 13.78
N SER A 471 13.93 -11.77 13.89
CA SER A 471 13.99 -12.92 14.80
C SER A 471 13.91 -14.27 14.08
N ARG A 472 13.55 -14.28 12.79
CA ARG A 472 13.46 -15.47 11.94
C ARG A 472 13.90 -15.12 10.52
N THR A 473 14.56 -16.05 9.85
CA THR A 473 14.93 -15.93 8.42
C THR A 473 14.98 -17.29 7.75
N THR A 474 14.67 -17.34 6.46
CA THR A 474 14.74 -18.59 5.69
C THR A 474 16.20 -19.00 5.44
N LEU A 475 16.46 -20.31 5.44
CA LEU A 475 17.68 -20.91 4.92
C LEU A 475 17.40 -21.68 3.61
N HIS A 476 16.26 -21.43 2.96
CA HIS A 476 15.82 -21.96 1.66
C HIS A 476 15.65 -23.49 1.56
N ASN A 477 16.71 -24.28 1.76
CA ASN A 477 16.75 -25.74 1.59
C ASN A 477 17.94 -26.32 2.39
N PRO A 478 17.98 -27.63 2.70
CA PRO A 478 19.06 -28.21 3.52
C PRO A 478 20.46 -28.09 2.92
N TYR A 479 20.60 -28.08 1.58
CA TYR A 479 21.88 -27.87 0.90
C TYR A 479 22.46 -26.49 1.21
N GLU A 480 21.61 -25.45 1.26
CA GLU A 480 22.05 -24.08 1.57
C GLU A 480 22.49 -23.92 3.03
N VAL A 481 21.88 -24.66 3.97
CA VAL A 481 22.34 -24.71 5.38
C VAL A 481 23.77 -25.24 5.46
N GLU A 482 24.07 -26.30 4.72
CA GLU A 482 25.40 -26.92 4.67
C GLU A 482 26.41 -26.05 3.90
N HIS A 483 26.01 -25.44 2.78
CA HIS A 483 26.81 -24.51 1.99
C HIS A 483 27.22 -23.27 2.81
N LYS A 484 26.28 -22.67 3.57
CA LYS A 484 26.57 -21.55 4.48
C LYS A 484 27.36 -21.98 5.72
N GLY A 485 27.49 -23.29 5.98
CA GLY A 485 28.33 -23.84 7.05
C GLY A 485 27.92 -23.40 8.46
N VAL A 486 26.64 -23.11 8.69
CA VAL A 486 26.10 -22.61 9.96
C VAL A 486 25.73 -23.73 10.92
N LEU A 487 25.96 -23.50 12.21
CA LEU A 487 25.69 -24.43 13.30
C LEU A 487 24.78 -23.75 14.34
N ILE A 488 23.86 -24.51 14.92
CA ILE A 488 22.98 -24.03 15.98
C ILE A 488 23.84 -23.64 17.20
N GLY A 489 23.68 -22.41 17.67
CA GLY A 489 24.46 -21.77 18.72
C GLY A 489 25.48 -20.72 18.25
N ASP A 490 25.75 -20.63 16.94
CA ASP A 490 26.72 -19.69 16.34
C ASP A 490 26.34 -18.21 16.55
N THR A 491 27.35 -17.34 16.43
CA THR A 491 27.13 -15.96 15.99
C THR A 491 27.12 -15.92 14.47
N VAL A 492 26.03 -15.42 13.88
CA VAL A 492 25.79 -15.35 12.44
C VAL A 492 25.62 -13.91 11.98
N VAL A 493 26.05 -13.64 10.74
CA VAL A 493 25.83 -12.38 10.04
C VAL A 493 24.45 -12.40 9.39
N VAL A 494 23.66 -11.36 9.64
CA VAL A 494 22.32 -11.18 9.06
C VAL A 494 22.24 -9.80 8.42
N ARG A 495 21.64 -9.73 7.23
CA ARG A 495 21.37 -8.49 6.49
C ARG A 495 19.94 -8.48 5.96
N LYS A 496 19.56 -7.41 5.27
CA LYS A 496 18.37 -7.40 4.41
C LYS A 496 18.75 -7.34 2.94
N ALA A 497 18.33 -8.33 2.17
CA ALA A 497 18.39 -8.26 0.71
C ALA A 497 17.36 -7.25 0.20
N GLY A 498 17.83 -6.22 -0.50
CA GLY A 498 17.00 -5.12 -1.03
C GLY A 498 16.20 -4.40 0.05
N ASP A 499 16.77 -4.22 1.24
CA ASP A 499 16.21 -3.55 2.44
C ASP A 499 14.89 -4.10 3.00
N VAL A 500 14.38 -5.21 2.43
CA VAL A 500 13.09 -5.81 2.78
C VAL A 500 13.23 -7.24 3.33
N ILE A 501 14.01 -8.11 2.68
CA ILE A 501 13.99 -9.56 2.99
C ILE A 501 15.19 -9.92 3.88
N PRO A 502 14.98 -10.40 5.13
CA PRO A 502 16.04 -10.96 5.95
C PRO A 502 16.82 -12.08 5.24
N GLU A 503 18.14 -11.97 5.24
CA GLU A 503 19.06 -13.00 4.77
C GLU A 503 20.11 -13.30 5.84
N LEU A 504 20.27 -14.57 6.21
CA LEU A 504 21.43 -15.04 6.97
C LEU A 504 22.58 -15.30 5.98
N VAL A 505 23.68 -14.56 6.09
CA VAL A 505 24.82 -14.65 5.16
C VAL A 505 25.69 -15.86 5.50
N GLY A 506 26.16 -15.96 6.74
CA GLY A 506 27.01 -17.05 7.22
C GLY A 506 27.47 -16.86 8.68
N PRO A 507 28.34 -17.74 9.19
CA PRO A 507 28.84 -17.68 10.56
C PRO A 507 30.03 -16.73 10.72
N VAL A 508 30.12 -16.04 11.86
CA VAL A 508 31.28 -15.24 12.23
C VAL A 508 32.36 -16.16 12.80
N LEU A 509 33.21 -16.73 11.93
CA LEU A 509 34.22 -17.74 12.29
C LEU A 509 35.12 -17.33 13.47
N LYS A 510 35.41 -16.02 13.63
CA LYS A 510 36.18 -15.49 14.77
C LYS A 510 35.55 -15.78 16.13
N TYR A 511 34.21 -15.80 16.23
CA TYR A 511 33.47 -16.10 17.47
C TYR A 511 33.12 -17.58 17.64
N ARG A 512 33.37 -18.40 16.61
CA ARG A 512 33.26 -19.87 16.66
C ARG A 512 34.49 -20.52 17.27
N ASN A 513 35.68 -19.98 16.98
CA ASN A 513 36.98 -20.54 17.38
C ASN A 513 37.07 -20.81 18.89
N GLY A 514 37.24 -22.08 19.27
CA GLY A 514 37.31 -22.54 20.66
C GLY A 514 35.95 -22.93 21.28
N ARG A 515 34.84 -22.77 20.55
CA ARG A 515 33.48 -23.11 20.98
C ARG A 515 32.81 -24.18 20.12
N GLU A 516 33.55 -24.82 19.20
CA GLU A 516 33.03 -25.82 18.27
C GLU A 516 32.28 -26.97 18.96
N ASN A 517 32.72 -27.37 20.16
CA ASN A 517 32.11 -28.43 20.97
C ASN A 517 30.75 -28.03 21.59
N GLU A 518 30.41 -26.74 21.63
CA GLU A 518 29.11 -26.24 22.12
C GLU A 518 28.05 -26.19 21.01
N LEU A 519 28.47 -26.27 19.75
CA LEU A 519 27.65 -26.03 18.57
C LEU A 519 27.07 -27.33 18.00
N LYS A 520 25.89 -27.24 17.39
CA LYS A 520 25.18 -28.41 16.85
C LYS A 520 24.96 -28.26 15.34
N LYS A 521 25.40 -29.25 14.55
CA LYS A 521 25.04 -29.31 13.12
C LYS A 521 23.54 -29.55 12.98
N PHE A 522 22.87 -28.75 12.14
CA PHE A 522 21.49 -29.00 11.76
C PHE A 522 21.41 -30.30 10.93
N VAL A 523 20.47 -31.17 11.31
CA VAL A 523 20.14 -32.38 10.56
C VAL A 523 18.71 -32.25 10.08
N MET A 524 18.51 -32.30 8.77
CA MET A 524 17.18 -32.29 8.17
C MET A 524 16.40 -33.52 8.64
N PRO A 525 15.16 -33.40 9.15
CA PRO A 525 14.41 -34.54 9.64
C PRO A 525 14.08 -35.52 8.51
N GLU A 526 14.10 -36.82 8.79
CA GLU A 526 13.72 -37.87 7.82
C GLU A 526 12.20 -37.95 7.61
N TYR A 527 11.43 -37.55 8.63
CA TYR A 527 9.97 -37.62 8.66
C TYR A 527 9.35 -36.22 8.80
N CYS A 528 8.19 -36.03 8.20
CA CYS A 528 7.45 -34.77 8.25
C CYS A 528 7.09 -34.41 9.71
N PRO A 529 7.46 -33.22 10.22
CA PRO A 529 7.15 -32.84 11.60
C PRO A 529 5.65 -32.70 11.88
N SER A 530 4.83 -32.51 10.84
CA SER A 530 3.37 -32.32 10.97
C SER A 530 2.56 -33.62 10.86
N CYS A 531 3.02 -34.62 10.09
CA CYS A 531 2.22 -35.82 9.81
C CYS A 531 3.00 -37.15 9.82
N GLY A 532 4.27 -37.13 10.21
CA GLY A 532 5.11 -38.34 10.33
C GLY A 532 5.43 -39.06 9.01
N THR A 533 4.96 -38.59 7.84
CA THR A 533 5.27 -39.21 6.54
C THR A 533 6.74 -39.02 6.20
N LYS A 534 7.43 -40.08 5.72
CA LYS A 534 8.82 -40.00 5.28
C LYS A 534 8.98 -38.95 4.16
N LEU A 535 9.96 -38.07 4.33
CA LEU A 535 10.23 -36.98 3.39
C LEU A 535 11.06 -37.49 2.20
N ALA A 536 10.82 -36.90 1.03
CA ALA A 536 11.50 -37.25 -0.21
C ALA A 536 11.64 -36.05 -1.18
N PRO A 537 12.65 -36.01 -2.05
CA PRO A 537 12.66 -35.13 -3.23
C PRO A 537 11.54 -35.51 -4.22
N THR A 538 11.14 -34.63 -5.15
CA THR A 538 10.16 -35.02 -6.20
C THR A 538 10.83 -35.86 -7.29
N LYS A 539 12.03 -35.45 -7.71
CA LYS A 539 12.87 -36.12 -8.69
C LYS A 539 14.25 -36.34 -8.09
N GLU A 540 14.94 -37.38 -8.54
CA GLU A 540 16.34 -37.62 -8.19
C GLU A 540 17.18 -36.40 -8.60
N GLY A 541 17.92 -35.81 -7.65
CA GLY A 541 18.66 -34.56 -7.83
C GLY A 541 17.96 -33.26 -7.41
N ASP A 542 16.67 -33.27 -7.04
CA ASP A 542 16.03 -32.07 -6.46
C ASP A 542 16.67 -31.69 -5.10
N LYS A 543 17.07 -30.42 -4.94
CA LYS A 543 17.55 -29.88 -3.65
C LYS A 543 16.43 -29.64 -2.62
N ASP A 544 15.18 -29.52 -3.10
CA ASP A 544 13.97 -29.33 -2.28
C ASP A 544 13.45 -30.67 -1.77
N ILE A 545 13.45 -30.88 -0.44
CA ILE A 545 12.82 -32.04 0.20
C ILE A 545 11.35 -31.73 0.51
N ARG A 546 10.46 -32.72 0.31
CA ARG A 546 9.00 -32.56 0.40
C ARG A 546 8.33 -33.66 1.22
N CYS A 547 7.21 -33.31 1.85
CA CYS A 547 6.23 -34.26 2.36
C CYS A 547 5.32 -34.72 1.20
N PRO A 548 5.30 -36.02 0.84
CA PRO A 548 4.49 -36.52 -0.27
C PRO A 548 3.01 -36.69 0.08
N ASN A 549 2.64 -36.66 1.38
CA ASN A 549 1.26 -36.76 1.84
C ASN A 549 0.51 -35.43 1.61
N VAL A 550 0.15 -35.15 0.36
CA VAL A 550 -0.55 -33.90 -0.03
C VAL A 550 -1.94 -33.86 0.58
N GLU A 551 -2.66 -34.97 0.59
CA GLU A 551 -4.03 -35.07 1.08
C GLU A 551 -4.13 -34.80 2.58
N ASN A 552 -3.49 -35.65 3.40
CA ASN A 552 -3.76 -35.76 4.84
C ASN A 552 -2.71 -35.05 5.73
N CYS A 553 -1.79 -34.25 5.18
CA CYS A 553 -0.80 -33.53 5.99
C CYS A 553 -1.40 -32.21 6.56
N PRO A 554 -1.58 -32.06 7.90
CA PRO A 554 -2.26 -30.90 8.46
C PRO A 554 -1.59 -29.56 8.13
N ALA A 555 -0.26 -29.49 8.13
CA ALA A 555 0.47 -28.28 7.73
C ALA A 555 0.26 -27.92 6.25
N GLN A 556 0.20 -28.90 5.34
CA GLN A 556 -0.10 -28.62 3.93
C GLN A 556 -1.54 -28.11 3.77
N LEU A 557 -2.50 -28.73 4.46
CA LEU A 557 -3.90 -28.28 4.45
C LEU A 557 -4.01 -26.84 4.98
N THR A 558 -3.39 -26.54 6.13
CA THR A 558 -3.33 -25.18 6.71
C THR A 558 -2.87 -24.15 5.68
N GLU A 559 -1.75 -24.42 5.01
CA GLU A 559 -1.17 -23.55 3.99
C GLU A 559 -2.00 -23.46 2.69
N ARG A 560 -2.81 -24.48 2.37
CA ARG A 560 -3.80 -24.44 1.28
C ARG A 560 -5.00 -23.56 1.64
N ILE A 561 -5.50 -23.64 2.88
CA ILE A 561 -6.55 -22.74 3.40
C ILE A 561 -6.06 -21.28 3.42
N ILE A 562 -4.82 -21.01 3.86
CA ILE A 562 -4.21 -19.67 3.80
C ILE A 562 -4.12 -19.15 2.36
N ASN A 563 -3.71 -20.00 1.42
CA ASN A 563 -3.66 -19.63 0.00
C ASN A 563 -5.05 -19.33 -0.58
N LEU A 564 -6.04 -20.16 -0.24
CA LEU A 564 -7.45 -20.01 -0.62
C LEU A 564 -8.05 -18.69 -0.12
N ALA A 565 -7.70 -18.28 1.10
CA ALA A 565 -8.11 -16.99 1.68
C ALA A 565 -7.42 -15.77 1.04
N SER A 566 -6.25 -15.94 0.42
CA SER A 566 -5.43 -14.81 -0.05
C SER A 566 -6.12 -13.93 -1.10
N ARG A 567 -5.67 -12.66 -1.20
CA ARG A 567 -6.14 -11.67 -2.20
C ARG A 567 -6.10 -12.15 -3.67
N GLN A 568 -5.20 -13.11 -3.94
CA GLN A 568 -5.00 -13.71 -5.27
C GLN A 568 -5.92 -14.91 -5.54
N ALA A 569 -6.62 -15.40 -4.51
CA ALA A 569 -7.66 -16.43 -4.57
C ALA A 569 -9.02 -15.80 -4.20
N PHE A 570 -9.70 -16.23 -3.12
CA PHE A 570 -11.03 -15.75 -2.75
C PHE A 570 -11.06 -14.46 -1.92
N ASP A 571 -9.91 -13.94 -1.50
CA ASP A 571 -9.81 -12.62 -0.84
C ASP A 571 -10.64 -12.50 0.46
N ILE A 572 -10.56 -13.52 1.31
CA ILE A 572 -11.26 -13.64 2.60
C ILE A 572 -10.36 -13.02 3.68
N GLU A 573 -10.63 -11.77 4.06
CA GLU A 573 -9.71 -10.97 4.87
C GLU A 573 -9.61 -11.48 6.31
N ASN A 574 -10.69 -12.02 6.87
CA ASN A 574 -10.75 -12.49 8.25
C ASN A 574 -10.25 -13.94 8.46
N LEU A 575 -9.88 -14.64 7.38
CA LEU A 575 -9.31 -15.99 7.42
C LEU A 575 -7.77 -15.96 7.39
N GLY A 576 -7.17 -15.43 8.46
CA GLY A 576 -5.71 -15.38 8.64
C GLY A 576 -5.06 -16.71 9.06
N GLU A 577 -3.73 -16.73 9.12
CA GLU A 577 -2.91 -17.91 9.50
C GLU A 577 -3.37 -18.59 10.80
N ALA A 578 -3.64 -17.83 11.85
CA ALA A 578 -4.11 -18.36 13.12
C ALA A 578 -5.51 -19.00 13.04
N SER A 579 -6.40 -18.44 12.22
CA SER A 579 -7.74 -19.00 11.97
C SER A 579 -7.63 -20.29 11.16
N ALA A 580 -6.82 -20.28 10.09
CA ALA A 580 -6.56 -21.47 9.28
C ALA A 580 -5.98 -22.61 10.13
N LEU A 581 -4.92 -22.35 10.92
CA LEU A 581 -4.29 -23.33 11.80
C LEU A 581 -5.27 -23.88 12.84
N ALA A 582 -6.16 -23.05 13.39
CA ALA A 582 -7.20 -23.50 14.32
C ALA A 582 -8.24 -24.42 13.66
N LEU A 583 -8.57 -24.22 12.38
CA LEU A 583 -9.48 -25.11 11.65
C LEU A 583 -8.85 -26.48 11.33
N THR A 584 -7.56 -26.49 10.98
CA THR A 584 -6.88 -27.64 10.34
C THR A 584 -5.92 -28.40 11.23
N ASN A 585 -5.32 -27.74 12.23
CA ASN A 585 -4.37 -28.33 13.18
C ASN A 585 -4.39 -27.62 14.56
N PRO A 586 -5.51 -27.62 15.31
CA PRO A 586 -5.62 -26.91 16.59
C PRO A 586 -4.68 -27.44 17.69
N GLU A 587 -4.12 -28.65 17.53
CA GLU A 587 -3.15 -29.28 18.43
C GLU A 587 -1.68 -29.00 18.07
N ASP A 588 -1.38 -28.18 17.05
CA ASP A 588 -0.01 -27.93 16.55
C ASP A 588 0.98 -27.54 17.65
N SER A 589 0.54 -26.68 18.58
CA SER A 589 1.34 -26.17 19.69
C SER A 589 1.06 -26.88 21.02
N ARG A 590 0.57 -28.13 20.98
CA ARG A 590 0.28 -28.93 22.17
C ARG A 590 1.55 -29.25 22.95
N PRO A 591 1.64 -28.94 24.26
CA PRO A 591 2.79 -29.32 25.08
C PRO A 591 2.87 -30.84 25.27
N ILE A 592 4.09 -31.36 25.36
CA ILE A 592 4.37 -32.80 25.51
C ILE A 592 4.09 -33.30 26.94
N THR A 593 4.06 -32.41 27.93
CA THR A 593 3.91 -32.75 29.35
C THR A 593 2.85 -31.90 30.05
N SER A 594 2.08 -32.51 30.96
CA SER A 594 1.11 -31.82 31.83
C SER A 594 1.77 -30.83 32.79
N LYS A 595 3.05 -31.00 33.12
CA LYS A 595 3.79 -30.11 34.06
C LYS A 595 3.80 -28.64 33.66
N VAL A 596 3.64 -28.33 32.37
CA VAL A 596 3.60 -26.96 31.86
C VAL A 596 2.18 -26.48 31.52
N TYR A 597 1.15 -27.29 31.79
CA TYR A 597 -0.24 -26.94 31.47
C TYR A 597 -0.95 -26.30 32.67
N ILE A 598 -1.67 -25.20 32.41
CA ILE A 598 -2.51 -24.51 33.39
C ILE A 598 -3.96 -24.55 32.88
N GLU A 599 -4.80 -25.29 33.59
CA GLU A 599 -6.25 -25.35 33.31
C GLU A 599 -6.99 -24.07 33.78
N ASP A 600 -6.49 -23.38 34.80
CA ASP A 600 -7.13 -22.16 35.32
C ASP A 600 -7.15 -21.04 34.27
N LYS A 601 -8.36 -20.77 33.78
CA LYS A 601 -8.65 -19.76 32.76
C LYS A 601 -8.44 -18.32 33.27
N SER A 602 -8.43 -18.11 34.58
CA SER A 602 -8.16 -16.79 35.20
C SER A 602 -6.73 -16.34 34.92
N ILE A 603 -5.78 -17.28 34.90
CA ILE A 603 -4.37 -17.04 34.64
C ILE A 603 -4.18 -16.75 33.15
N SER A 604 -4.00 -15.47 32.84
CA SER A 604 -3.90 -14.97 31.45
C SER A 604 -2.56 -14.35 31.07
N LYS A 605 -1.73 -14.05 32.08
CA LYS A 605 -0.37 -13.54 32.02
C LYS A 605 0.32 -13.92 33.34
N ILE A 606 1.64 -14.09 33.33
CA ILE A 606 2.45 -14.15 34.55
C ILE A 606 3.07 -12.77 34.74
N VAL A 607 2.74 -12.10 35.85
CA VAL A 607 3.24 -10.76 36.15
C VAL A 607 4.57 -10.85 36.89
N VAL A 608 5.53 -10.00 36.49
CA VAL A 608 6.82 -9.83 37.17
C VAL A 608 7.06 -8.36 37.52
N GLU A 609 7.86 -8.14 38.56
CA GLU A 609 8.34 -6.80 38.92
C GLU A 609 9.35 -6.30 37.87
N ARG A 610 9.20 -5.03 37.48
CA ARG A 610 10.00 -4.39 36.43
C ARG A 610 11.49 -4.38 36.80
N GLY A 611 12.32 -4.97 35.93
CA GLY A 611 13.77 -5.06 36.13
C GLY A 611 14.23 -6.05 37.20
N SER A 612 13.34 -6.89 37.74
CA SER A 612 13.72 -7.93 38.70
C SER A 612 14.56 -9.03 38.04
N SER A 613 15.69 -9.37 38.66
CA SER A 613 16.52 -10.51 38.26
C SER A 613 16.04 -11.85 38.84
N ASN A 614 15.03 -11.82 39.71
CA ASN A 614 14.50 -13.04 40.34
C ASN A 614 13.60 -13.80 39.36
N PRO A 615 13.72 -15.14 39.26
CA PRO A 615 12.83 -15.92 38.42
C PRO A 615 11.38 -15.79 38.93
N PRO A 616 10.39 -15.70 38.03
CA PRO A 616 8.98 -15.67 38.42
C PRO A 616 8.59 -16.92 39.19
N ILE A 617 7.77 -16.76 40.24
CA ILE A 617 7.11 -17.89 40.88
C ILE A 617 6.04 -18.38 39.91
N LEU A 618 6.30 -19.52 39.27
CA LEU A 618 5.38 -20.15 38.33
C LEU A 618 4.31 -20.95 39.10
N PRO A 619 3.02 -20.86 38.73
CA PRO A 619 1.98 -21.71 39.31
C PRO A 619 2.23 -23.19 38.96
N GLU A 620 1.97 -24.07 39.91
CA GLU A 620 2.11 -25.53 39.71
C GLU A 620 0.93 -26.10 38.92
N SER A 621 1.23 -27.03 38.01
CA SER A 621 0.21 -27.82 37.31
C SER A 621 -0.30 -28.96 38.20
N ASN A 622 -1.61 -29.01 38.40
CA ASN A 622 -2.31 -30.04 39.16
C ASN A 622 -3.27 -30.88 38.28
N CYS A 623 -3.12 -30.80 36.95
CA CYS A 623 -4.07 -31.36 35.98
C CYS A 623 -3.35 -32.03 34.80
N ASP A 624 -3.90 -33.17 34.33
CA ASP A 624 -3.43 -33.82 33.10
C ASP A 624 -3.77 -33.01 31.84
N LEU A 625 -3.09 -33.30 30.73
CA LEU A 625 -3.39 -32.67 29.45
C LEU A 625 -4.76 -33.18 28.92
N PRO A 626 -5.72 -32.30 28.58
CA PRO A 626 -6.98 -32.69 27.95
C PRO A 626 -6.74 -33.51 26.69
N ALA A 627 -7.57 -34.52 26.42
CA ALA A 627 -7.45 -35.38 25.24
C ALA A 627 -7.32 -34.53 23.94
N PRO A 628 -6.49 -34.94 22.96
CA PRO A 628 -6.34 -34.22 21.70
C PRO A 628 -7.68 -34.06 20.99
N GLN A 629 -7.98 -32.85 20.50
CA GLN A 629 -9.18 -32.61 19.71
C GLN A 629 -8.96 -32.98 18.23
N ALA A 630 -10.04 -33.33 17.53
CA ALA A 630 -10.02 -33.45 16.07
C ALA A 630 -10.02 -32.06 15.41
N PRO A 631 -9.38 -31.87 14.25
CA PRO A 631 -9.53 -30.66 13.45
C PRO A 631 -10.95 -30.55 12.89
N VAL A 632 -11.41 -29.32 12.63
CA VAL A 632 -12.70 -29.05 11.99
C VAL A 632 -12.64 -29.35 10.49
N LEU A 633 -11.53 -28.97 9.85
CA LEU A 633 -11.27 -29.25 8.45
C LEU A 633 -10.18 -30.32 8.30
N THR A 634 -10.52 -31.42 7.65
CA THR A 634 -9.58 -32.44 7.15
C THR A 634 -9.28 -32.28 5.65
N SER A 635 -10.04 -31.42 4.95
CA SER A 635 -9.93 -31.12 3.53
C SER A 635 -10.47 -29.72 3.26
N GLU A 636 -10.04 -29.07 2.17
CA GLU A 636 -10.64 -27.81 1.71
C GLU A 636 -12.09 -27.95 1.22
N ALA A 637 -12.59 -29.18 1.06
CA ALA A 637 -13.93 -29.43 0.52
C ALA A 637 -15.05 -28.81 1.39
N ASP A 638 -14.89 -28.85 2.72
CA ASP A 638 -15.93 -28.46 3.69
C ASP A 638 -15.90 -26.99 4.11
N ILE A 639 -14.96 -26.17 3.61
CA ILE A 639 -14.81 -24.78 4.05
C ILE A 639 -16.08 -23.93 3.86
N PHE A 640 -16.80 -24.15 2.75
CA PHE A 640 -18.02 -23.41 2.42
C PHE A 640 -19.27 -23.90 3.16
N ASN A 641 -19.15 -24.94 3.99
CA ASN A 641 -20.22 -25.50 4.81
C ASN A 641 -19.99 -25.30 6.31
N LEU A 642 -18.97 -24.52 6.70
CA LEU A 642 -18.68 -24.20 8.10
C LEU A 642 -19.79 -23.36 8.74
N SER A 643 -20.27 -23.78 9.90
CA SER A 643 -21.17 -22.99 10.74
C SER A 643 -20.45 -22.47 12.00
N ALA A 644 -21.03 -21.42 12.61
CA ALA A 644 -20.58 -20.93 13.91
C ALA A 644 -20.55 -22.03 15.00
N ASN A 645 -21.46 -23.00 14.93
CA ASN A 645 -21.56 -24.09 15.91
C ASN A 645 -20.39 -25.07 15.82
N ASP A 646 -19.90 -25.38 14.62
CA ASP A 646 -18.75 -26.27 14.41
C ASP A 646 -17.48 -25.66 15.03
N LEU A 647 -17.38 -24.33 15.01
CA LEU A 647 -16.26 -23.56 15.56
C LEU A 647 -16.33 -23.37 17.08
N ARG A 648 -17.43 -23.74 17.74
CA ARG A 648 -17.73 -23.40 19.15
C ARG A 648 -16.75 -23.99 20.15
N ASN A 649 -16.32 -25.23 19.93
CA ASN A 649 -15.50 -25.98 20.87
C ASN A 649 -14.01 -26.02 20.49
N VAL A 650 -13.64 -25.37 19.38
CA VAL A 650 -12.25 -25.35 18.89
C VAL A 650 -11.37 -24.54 19.82
N LYS A 651 -10.31 -25.17 20.33
CA LYS A 651 -9.34 -24.54 21.23
C LYS A 651 -7.94 -24.66 20.67
N VAL A 652 -7.19 -23.58 20.74
CA VAL A 652 -5.75 -23.59 20.41
C VAL A 652 -4.91 -23.49 21.66
N TRP A 653 -3.75 -24.13 21.62
CA TRP A 653 -2.73 -24.04 22.65
C TRP A 653 -1.99 -22.71 22.54
N LYS A 654 -1.94 -21.95 23.64
CA LYS A 654 -1.16 -20.71 23.72
C LYS A 654 -0.32 -20.69 24.97
N GLU A 655 0.93 -20.30 24.81
CA GLU A 655 1.83 -19.99 25.91
C GLU A 655 1.33 -18.76 26.69
N ILE A 656 1.40 -18.83 28.01
CA ILE A 656 1.07 -17.73 28.91
C ILE A 656 2.23 -16.73 28.88
N PRO A 657 2.01 -15.45 28.55
CA PRO A 657 3.09 -14.46 28.43
C PRO A 657 3.64 -14.06 29.81
N LEU A 658 4.94 -13.81 29.87
CA LEU A 658 5.58 -13.05 30.95
C LEU A 658 5.44 -11.56 30.68
N VAL A 659 4.96 -10.81 31.66
CA VAL A 659 4.61 -9.39 31.54
C VAL A 659 5.15 -8.61 32.74
N GLU A 660 5.95 -7.57 32.50
CA GLU A 660 6.24 -6.56 33.51
C GLU A 660 5.04 -5.63 33.64
N GLU A 661 4.58 -5.35 34.86
CA GLU A 661 3.56 -4.32 35.12
C GLU A 661 4.11 -3.24 36.06
N TRP A 662 3.77 -1.98 35.79
CA TRP A 662 4.11 -0.85 36.65
C TRP A 662 3.01 0.21 36.58
N GLU A 663 3.00 1.11 37.57
CA GLU A 663 2.13 2.29 37.57
C GLU A 663 2.96 3.52 37.20
N GLU A 664 2.38 4.39 36.38
CA GLU A 664 2.99 5.62 35.89
C GLU A 664 1.98 6.76 36.01
N VAL A 665 2.42 7.92 36.52
CA VAL A 665 1.54 9.08 36.65
C VAL A 665 1.38 9.73 35.27
N GLY A 666 0.16 9.68 34.73
CA GLY A 666 -0.16 10.35 33.48
C GLY A 666 -0.12 11.87 33.59
N LYS A 667 -0.11 12.57 32.44
CA LYS A 667 -0.17 14.05 32.36
C LYS A 667 -1.41 14.66 33.03
N ASP A 668 -2.44 13.84 33.27
CA ASP A 668 -3.68 14.10 33.98
C ASP A 668 -3.60 13.87 35.50
N GLY A 669 -2.41 13.58 36.05
CA GLY A 669 -2.20 13.28 37.48
C GLY A 669 -2.72 11.92 37.93
N LYS A 670 -3.32 11.13 37.02
CA LYS A 670 -3.89 9.80 37.32
C LYS A 670 -2.84 8.72 37.14
N LEU A 671 -2.78 7.78 38.09
CA LEU A 671 -1.99 6.56 37.95
C LEU A 671 -2.56 5.69 36.83
N LYS A 672 -1.73 5.42 35.82
CA LYS A 672 -2.04 4.53 34.69
C LYS A 672 -1.20 3.27 34.84
N LYS A 673 -1.87 2.11 34.90
CA LYS A 673 -1.22 0.81 34.82
C LYS A 673 -0.69 0.60 33.40
N ARG A 674 0.61 0.40 33.28
CA ARG A 674 1.30 0.02 32.06
C ARG A 674 1.76 -1.43 32.17
N SER A 675 1.84 -2.11 31.04
CA SER A 675 2.27 -3.51 30.98
C SER A 675 3.12 -3.75 29.74
N LYS A 676 4.18 -4.56 29.86
CA LYS A 676 5.11 -4.89 28.77
C LYS A 676 5.37 -6.38 28.74
N LYS A 677 5.08 -7.05 27.62
CA LYS A 677 5.47 -8.45 27.42
C LYS A 677 6.99 -8.54 27.29
N ILE A 678 7.63 -9.32 28.17
CA ILE A 678 9.08 -9.57 28.15
C ILE A 678 9.45 -10.95 27.58
N GLY A 679 8.51 -11.90 27.57
CA GLY A 679 8.79 -13.25 27.09
C GLY A 679 7.59 -14.20 27.15
N GLY A 680 7.90 -15.48 26.96
CA GLY A 680 7.01 -16.60 27.26
C GLY A 680 7.36 -17.21 28.62
N SER A 681 6.36 -17.66 29.38
CA SER A 681 6.58 -18.25 30.73
C SER A 681 7.01 -19.71 30.70
N GLY A 682 7.02 -20.37 29.54
CA GLY A 682 7.09 -21.82 29.41
C GLY A 682 5.79 -22.55 29.77
N LEU A 683 4.80 -21.87 30.37
CA LEU A 683 3.48 -22.43 30.71
C LEU A 683 2.48 -22.23 29.58
N TRP A 684 1.56 -23.17 29.43
CA TRP A 684 0.62 -23.30 28.33
C TRP A 684 -0.81 -23.46 28.82
N ARG A 685 -1.77 -22.97 28.03
CA ARG A 685 -3.20 -23.17 28.27
C ARG A 685 -3.96 -23.32 26.95
N GLN A 686 -5.16 -23.87 27.04
CA GLN A 686 -6.11 -23.88 25.93
C GLN A 686 -6.95 -22.59 25.94
N VAL A 687 -7.12 -21.96 24.77
CA VAL A 687 -8.05 -20.83 24.58
C VAL A 687 -8.98 -21.09 23.40
N SER A 688 -10.25 -20.65 23.49
CA SER A 688 -11.18 -20.68 22.36
C SER A 688 -10.61 -19.92 21.17
N ALA A 689 -10.68 -20.50 19.97
CA ALA A 689 -10.13 -19.88 18.77
C ALA A 689 -11.08 -18.83 18.16
N PHE A 690 -12.37 -19.18 18.05
CA PHE A 690 -13.37 -18.43 17.27
C PHE A 690 -14.43 -17.73 18.12
N TRP A 691 -14.72 -18.26 19.31
CA TRP A 691 -15.77 -17.77 20.20
C TRP A 691 -15.21 -16.89 21.32
N THR A 692 -16.00 -15.91 21.76
CA THR A 692 -15.63 -15.00 22.85
C THR A 692 -15.39 -15.76 24.15
N ARG A 693 -14.64 -15.15 25.08
CA ARG A 693 -14.76 -15.53 26.49
C ARG A 693 -16.22 -15.35 26.94
N PRO A 694 -16.66 -16.05 27.99
CA PRO A 694 -17.93 -15.76 28.63
C PRO A 694 -18.07 -14.26 28.96
N LEU A 695 -19.23 -13.69 28.62
CA LEU A 695 -19.63 -12.29 28.81
C LEU A 695 -20.89 -12.28 29.67
N GLU A 696 -20.97 -11.39 30.66
CA GLU A 696 -22.22 -11.12 31.36
C GLU A 696 -23.16 -10.31 30.45
N ALA A 697 -24.43 -10.68 30.36
CA ALA A 697 -25.39 -9.90 29.60
C ALA A 697 -25.71 -8.55 30.25
N THR A 698 -25.71 -7.50 29.42
CA THR A 698 -26.18 -6.16 29.81
C THR A 698 -27.69 -6.19 30.04
N ARG A 699 -28.17 -5.47 31.06
CA ARG A 699 -29.62 -5.30 31.30
C ARG A 699 -30.14 -4.24 30.33
N ARG A 700 -31.25 -4.52 29.63
CA ARG A 700 -31.94 -3.52 28.81
C ARG A 700 -32.41 -2.34 29.65
N LYS A 701 -32.21 -1.12 29.15
CA LYS A 701 -32.76 0.09 29.77
C LYS A 701 -34.28 0.14 29.60
N SER A 702 -35.01 0.32 30.70
CA SER A 702 -36.45 0.57 30.70
C SER A 702 -36.75 2.05 30.53
N ASN A 703 -37.79 2.42 29.76
CA ASN A 703 -38.25 3.82 29.61
C ASN A 703 -38.71 4.48 30.93
N ASP A 704 -38.85 3.72 32.03
CA ASP A 704 -39.19 4.25 33.36
C ASP A 704 -37.95 4.73 34.16
N ASP A 705 -36.74 4.26 33.84
CA ASP A 705 -35.52 4.62 34.59
C ASP A 705 -34.98 6.03 34.21
N SER A 706 -35.62 6.74 33.28
CA SER A 706 -35.18 8.03 32.73
C SER A 706 -35.81 9.28 33.38
N LYS A 707 -36.50 9.13 34.53
CA LYS A 707 -37.14 10.25 35.25
C LYS A 707 -36.52 10.65 36.58
N ASP A 708 -35.70 9.81 37.21
CA ASP A 708 -35.09 10.08 38.52
C ASP A 708 -33.55 10.13 38.45
N SER A 709 -32.99 11.22 37.93
CA SER A 709 -31.58 11.60 38.17
C SER A 709 -31.27 13.08 37.84
N ASN A 710 -31.94 13.99 38.52
CA ASN A 710 -31.44 15.35 38.74
C ASN A 710 -31.09 15.49 40.24
N ASP A 711 -29.88 15.07 40.65
CA ASP A 711 -28.94 15.91 41.41
C ASP A 711 -27.56 15.21 41.61
N SER A 712 -26.61 16.00 42.07
CA SER A 712 -25.15 15.88 42.08
C SER A 712 -24.52 14.89 43.09
N SER A 713 -23.45 14.19 42.66
CA SER A 713 -22.06 14.29 43.22
C SER A 713 -21.14 13.08 42.91
N ASN A 714 -19.82 13.33 42.93
CA ASN A 714 -18.72 12.47 42.47
C ASN A 714 -18.59 11.05 43.08
N SER A 715 -18.23 10.06 42.25
CA SER A 715 -17.03 9.20 42.45
C SER A 715 -16.70 8.32 41.22
N SER A 716 -15.46 7.86 41.10
CA SER A 716 -14.87 7.19 39.92
C SER A 716 -14.98 5.66 39.93
N ASP A 717 -15.04 5.02 38.74
CA ASP A 717 -13.96 4.14 38.22
C ASP A 717 -14.29 3.47 36.86
N PHE A 718 -13.21 3.16 36.12
CA PHE A 718 -12.97 2.20 35.00
C PHE A 718 -14.14 1.36 34.41
N SER A 719 -14.21 1.01 33.11
CA SER A 719 -13.31 1.21 31.94
C SER A 719 -13.94 0.67 30.63
N ASN A 720 -13.40 1.12 29.49
CA ASN A 720 -13.43 0.45 28.16
C ASN A 720 -14.80 0.16 27.50
N SER A 721 -15.38 1.17 26.87
CA SER A 721 -16.07 1.00 25.58
C SER A 721 -15.15 1.50 24.46
N ASN A 722 -14.89 0.65 23.47
CA ASN A 722 -14.51 1.14 22.13
C ASN A 722 -15.81 1.59 21.47
N ASP A 723 -16.12 2.89 21.49
CA ASP A 723 -17.21 3.43 20.68
C ASP A 723 -16.81 3.40 19.21
N PHE A 724 -17.23 2.33 18.53
CA PHE A 724 -17.52 2.36 17.10
C PHE A 724 -19.02 2.58 16.94
N SER A 725 -19.46 3.84 16.95
CA SER A 725 -20.66 4.27 16.25
C SER A 725 -20.23 4.74 14.85
N SER A 726 -20.86 4.36 13.74
CA SER A 726 -22.18 3.72 13.61
C SER A 726 -22.26 2.86 12.34
N ASP A 727 -22.65 1.60 12.50
CA ASP A 727 -23.45 0.88 11.52
C ASP A 727 -24.79 0.56 12.19
N GLU A 728 -25.92 0.83 11.53
CA GLU A 728 -27.25 0.44 12.00
C GLU A 728 -27.46 -1.07 11.82
N SER A 729 -26.72 -1.88 12.59
CA SER A 729 -27.02 -3.30 12.67
C SER A 729 -28.37 -3.49 13.38
N ASN A 730 -29.35 -4.05 12.66
CA ASN A 730 -30.59 -4.59 13.24
C ASN A 730 -30.27 -5.83 14.10
N GLU A 731 -29.57 -5.64 15.22
CA GLU A 731 -29.10 -6.73 16.06
C GLU A 731 -30.29 -7.36 16.81
N SER A 732 -30.73 -8.52 16.31
CA SER A 732 -31.82 -9.27 16.93
C SER A 732 -31.37 -9.91 18.25
N PHE A 733 -32.19 -9.76 19.28
CA PHE A 733 -31.94 -10.27 20.62
C PHE A 733 -32.86 -11.46 20.95
N ASN A 734 -32.33 -12.40 21.72
CA ASN A 734 -32.98 -13.64 22.09
C ASN A 734 -34.26 -13.38 22.94
N PRO A 735 -35.45 -13.78 22.48
CA PRO A 735 -36.71 -13.47 23.16
C PRO A 735 -36.86 -14.19 24.51
N ASN A 736 -36.07 -15.23 24.79
CA ASN A 736 -36.10 -15.96 26.06
C ASN A 736 -35.53 -15.14 27.24
N TYR A 737 -34.79 -14.06 26.97
CA TYR A 737 -34.17 -13.21 27.99
C TYR A 737 -34.63 -11.75 27.87
N PRO A 738 -35.93 -11.45 28.03
CA PRO A 738 -36.49 -10.14 27.67
C PRO A 738 -35.93 -8.95 28.47
N MET A 739 -35.35 -9.19 29.64
CA MET A 739 -34.70 -8.16 30.48
C MET A 739 -33.23 -7.88 30.11
N PHE A 740 -32.62 -8.69 29.25
CA PHE A 740 -31.18 -8.65 28.97
C PHE A 740 -30.90 -8.60 27.46
N GLU A 741 -29.77 -7.99 27.13
CA GLU A 741 -29.22 -7.89 25.77
C GLU A 741 -28.40 -9.15 25.50
N VAL A 742 -29.11 -10.25 25.21
CA VAL A 742 -28.52 -11.51 24.75
C VAL A 742 -28.73 -11.61 23.24
N PRO A 743 -27.69 -11.58 22.41
CA PRO A 743 -27.81 -11.74 20.96
C PRO A 743 -28.43 -13.09 20.56
N VAL A 744 -29.12 -13.17 19.42
CA VAL A 744 -29.71 -14.44 18.93
C VAL A 744 -28.65 -15.49 18.59
N ASP A 745 -27.46 -15.09 18.16
CA ASP A 745 -26.31 -15.96 17.87
C ASP A 745 -25.51 -16.39 19.12
N ALA A 746 -25.90 -15.92 20.31
CA ALA A 746 -25.21 -16.22 21.56
C ALA A 746 -25.68 -17.53 22.22
N TYR A 747 -24.72 -18.29 22.75
CA TYR A 747 -24.96 -19.45 23.60
C TYR A 747 -24.83 -19.05 25.08
N VAL A 748 -25.92 -19.14 25.84
CA VAL A 748 -25.92 -18.92 27.30
C VAL A 748 -25.23 -20.09 28.00
N THR A 749 -24.17 -19.81 28.74
CA THR A 749 -23.31 -20.81 29.40
C THR A 749 -23.80 -21.15 30.82
N LYS A 750 -24.26 -20.15 31.57
CA LYS A 750 -24.93 -20.29 32.87
C LYS A 750 -25.74 -19.04 33.22
N LEU A 751 -26.55 -19.16 34.26
CA LEU A 751 -27.20 -18.04 34.92
C LEU A 751 -26.40 -17.67 36.18
N VAL A 752 -26.27 -16.37 36.44
CA VAL A 752 -25.53 -15.82 37.59
C VAL A 752 -26.47 -14.93 38.39
N GLU A 753 -26.54 -15.12 39.70
CA GLU A 753 -27.30 -14.25 40.59
C GLU A 753 -26.71 -12.83 40.61
N LYS A 754 -27.47 -11.86 40.09
CA LYS A 754 -27.08 -10.46 40.02
C LYS A 754 -28.08 -9.62 40.81
N LYS A 755 -27.58 -8.85 41.79
CA LYS A 755 -28.38 -7.89 42.55
C LYS A 755 -28.57 -6.63 41.71
N ILE A 756 -29.81 -6.35 41.31
CA ILE A 756 -30.18 -5.15 40.58
C ILE A 756 -31.14 -4.29 41.40
N ARG A 757 -31.11 -2.97 41.19
CA ARG A 757 -32.19 -2.08 41.63
C ARG A 757 -33.32 -2.10 40.60
N VAL A 758 -34.54 -2.33 41.07
CA VAL A 758 -35.78 -2.14 40.31
C VAL A 758 -36.72 -1.35 41.21
N ASN A 759 -37.16 -0.18 40.76
CA ASN A 759 -38.04 0.73 41.53
C ASN A 759 -37.48 1.01 42.94
N ASN A 760 -36.19 1.35 43.01
CA ASN A 760 -35.41 1.58 44.23
C ASN A 760 -35.28 0.39 45.22
N VAL A 761 -35.86 -0.78 44.92
CA VAL A 761 -35.71 -2.01 45.71
C VAL A 761 -34.61 -2.89 45.11
N LEU A 762 -33.73 -3.40 45.98
CA LEU A 762 -32.72 -4.41 45.64
C LEU A 762 -33.41 -5.77 45.42
N LYS A 763 -33.39 -6.27 44.18
CA LYS A 763 -33.86 -7.62 43.81
C LYS A 763 -32.69 -8.43 43.25
N THR A 764 -32.59 -9.68 43.65
CA THR A 764 -31.74 -10.65 42.95
C THR A 764 -32.48 -11.10 41.68
N VAL A 765 -31.81 -11.06 40.54
CA VAL A 765 -32.27 -11.66 39.28
C VAL A 765 -31.20 -12.58 38.72
N GLU A 766 -31.61 -13.55 37.92
CA GLU A 766 -30.69 -14.40 37.17
C GLU A 766 -30.27 -13.68 35.88
N ALA A 767 -29.01 -13.26 35.82
CA ALA A 767 -28.40 -12.68 34.63
C ALA A 767 -27.74 -13.78 33.79
N PRO A 768 -28.02 -13.90 32.48
CA PRO A 768 -27.36 -14.86 31.62
C PRO A 768 -25.90 -14.44 31.35
N GLU A 769 -24.98 -15.37 31.56
CA GLU A 769 -23.61 -15.27 31.05
C GLU A 769 -23.56 -16.07 29.75
N TYR A 770 -23.05 -15.48 28.66
CA TYR A 770 -23.07 -16.08 27.33
C TYR A 770 -21.71 -16.00 26.64
N THR A 771 -21.53 -16.85 25.63
CA THR A 771 -20.45 -16.74 24.65
C THR A 771 -21.06 -16.63 23.27
N ARG A 772 -20.44 -15.91 22.34
CA ARG A 772 -20.88 -15.82 20.94
C ARG A 772 -19.67 -15.95 19.99
N PRO A 773 -19.88 -16.18 18.68
CA PRO A 773 -18.81 -16.02 17.70
C PRO A 773 -18.20 -14.61 17.81
N SER A 774 -16.87 -14.52 17.79
CA SER A 774 -16.20 -13.20 17.76
C SER A 774 -16.53 -12.45 16.46
N GLU A 775 -16.46 -11.12 16.47
CA GLU A 775 -16.75 -10.31 15.27
C GLU A 775 -15.94 -10.74 14.04
N THR A 776 -14.64 -10.99 14.22
CA THR A 776 -13.76 -11.56 13.19
C THR A 776 -14.26 -12.91 12.68
N THR A 777 -14.85 -13.76 13.54
CA THR A 777 -15.44 -15.05 13.11
C THR A 777 -16.75 -14.85 12.35
N ARG A 778 -17.60 -13.89 12.75
CA ARG A 778 -18.84 -13.57 12.01
C ARG A 778 -18.49 -13.10 10.60
N ALA A 779 -17.61 -12.12 10.49
CA ALA A 779 -17.10 -11.60 9.22
C ALA A 779 -16.42 -12.69 8.38
N MET A 780 -15.57 -13.54 8.98
CA MET A 780 -14.94 -14.68 8.28
C MET A 780 -15.97 -15.64 7.67
N LEU A 781 -17.00 -16.03 8.42
CA LEU A 781 -18.04 -16.94 7.93
C LEU A 781 -18.90 -16.31 6.83
N GLU A 782 -19.20 -15.01 6.95
CA GLU A 782 -19.92 -14.25 5.92
C GLU A 782 -19.10 -14.13 4.63
N GLU A 783 -17.81 -13.76 4.73
CA GLU A 783 -16.90 -13.68 3.60
C GLU A 783 -16.75 -15.04 2.89
N ILE A 784 -16.59 -16.14 3.64
CA ILE A 784 -16.58 -17.50 3.10
C ILE A 784 -17.87 -17.78 2.33
N ALA A 785 -19.03 -17.46 2.91
CA ALA A 785 -20.33 -17.75 2.33
C ALA A 785 -20.65 -16.93 1.06
N GLN A 786 -20.02 -15.76 0.88
CA GLN A 786 -20.26 -14.84 -0.24
C GLN A 786 -19.15 -14.85 -1.29
N LYS A 787 -17.89 -14.58 -0.89
CA LYS A 787 -16.78 -14.28 -1.82
C LYS A 787 -16.40 -15.46 -2.72
N GLY A 788 -16.52 -16.69 -2.22
CA GLY A 788 -16.29 -17.89 -3.03
C GLY A 788 -17.26 -18.00 -4.22
N LYS A 789 -18.56 -17.74 -3.99
CA LYS A 789 -19.62 -17.85 -5.02
C LYS A 789 -19.52 -16.76 -6.09
N SER A 790 -19.08 -15.56 -5.72
CA SER A 790 -18.91 -14.44 -6.66
C SER A 790 -17.61 -14.50 -7.46
N ALA A 791 -16.67 -15.37 -7.08
CA ALA A 791 -15.32 -15.39 -7.64
C ALA A 791 -15.28 -15.76 -9.14
N PRO A 792 -14.44 -15.09 -9.95
CA PRO A 792 -14.15 -15.52 -11.32
C PRO A 792 -13.37 -16.84 -11.34
N LEU A 793 -13.56 -17.65 -12.39
CA LEU A 793 -12.94 -18.98 -12.53
C LEU A 793 -11.43 -19.02 -12.23
N TRP A 794 -10.66 -18.03 -12.67
CA TRP A 794 -9.21 -18.01 -12.44
C TRP A 794 -8.83 -17.96 -10.94
N ARG A 795 -9.67 -17.36 -10.08
CA ARG A 795 -9.46 -17.37 -8.61
C ARG A 795 -9.75 -18.74 -8.02
N VAL A 796 -10.76 -19.44 -8.51
CA VAL A 796 -11.05 -20.84 -8.13
C VAL A 796 -9.85 -21.74 -8.46
N LEU A 797 -9.27 -21.59 -9.66
CA LEU A 797 -8.07 -22.35 -10.07
C LEU A 797 -6.84 -22.08 -9.17
N VAL A 798 -6.66 -20.84 -8.69
CA VAL A 798 -5.61 -20.50 -7.72
C VAL A 798 -5.91 -21.07 -6.33
N ALA A 799 -7.18 -21.07 -5.91
CA ALA A 799 -7.63 -21.62 -4.62
C ALA A 799 -7.43 -23.14 -4.53
N LEU A 800 -7.68 -23.88 -5.62
CA LEU A 800 -7.36 -25.32 -5.76
C LEU A 800 -5.87 -25.66 -5.57
N SER A 801 -5.00 -24.65 -5.44
CA SER A 801 -3.59 -24.79 -5.03
C SER A 801 -2.74 -25.69 -5.95
N ILE A 802 -3.15 -25.84 -7.21
CA ILE A 802 -2.50 -26.66 -8.24
C ILE A 802 -1.02 -26.28 -8.37
N ARG A 803 -0.13 -27.29 -8.43
CA ARG A 803 1.33 -27.08 -8.42
C ARG A 803 1.75 -26.27 -9.66
N ARG A 804 2.61 -25.26 -9.46
CA ARG A 804 3.10 -24.31 -10.50
C ARG A 804 2.03 -23.40 -11.13
N LEU A 805 0.74 -23.54 -10.78
CA LEU A 805 -0.32 -22.67 -11.29
C LEU A 805 -0.40 -21.40 -10.44
N GLY A 806 0.12 -20.29 -10.99
CA GLY A 806 -0.02 -18.95 -10.41
C GLY A 806 -1.13 -18.13 -11.08
N PRO A 807 -1.54 -16.98 -10.49
CA PRO A 807 -2.63 -16.15 -11.02
C PRO A 807 -2.53 -15.76 -12.51
N PRO A 808 -1.36 -15.40 -13.08
CA PRO A 808 -1.26 -15.06 -14.49
C PRO A 808 -1.64 -16.23 -15.40
N THR A 809 -1.11 -17.42 -15.09
CA THR A 809 -1.38 -18.65 -15.85
C THR A 809 -2.80 -19.17 -15.63
N ALA A 810 -3.33 -19.05 -14.41
CA ALA A 810 -4.72 -19.39 -14.11
C ALA A 810 -5.72 -18.53 -14.91
N ARG A 811 -5.42 -17.24 -15.13
CA ARG A 811 -6.23 -16.35 -15.99
C ARG A 811 -6.23 -16.81 -17.45
N LEU A 812 -5.07 -17.19 -17.98
CA LEU A 812 -4.95 -17.67 -19.36
C LEU A 812 -5.73 -18.99 -19.58
N ILE A 813 -5.64 -19.93 -18.63
CA ILE A 813 -6.39 -21.19 -18.68
C ILE A 813 -7.90 -20.93 -18.54
N ALA A 814 -8.31 -20.14 -17.55
CA ALA A 814 -9.73 -19.78 -17.36
C ALA A 814 -10.32 -19.10 -18.61
N ALA A 815 -9.62 -18.12 -19.19
CA ALA A 815 -10.07 -17.42 -20.40
C ALA A 815 -10.14 -18.33 -21.64
N ARG A 816 -9.32 -19.38 -21.72
CA ARG A 816 -9.31 -20.32 -22.84
C ARG A 816 -10.41 -21.38 -22.78
N PHE A 817 -10.84 -21.78 -21.57
CA PHE A 817 -11.75 -22.90 -21.37
C PHE A 817 -13.12 -22.53 -20.76
N GLY A 818 -13.26 -21.40 -20.07
CA GLY A 818 -14.54 -20.88 -19.56
C GLY A 818 -15.12 -21.60 -18.33
N SER A 819 -14.94 -22.92 -18.19
CA SER A 819 -15.45 -23.70 -17.05
C SER A 819 -14.44 -24.73 -16.51
N ILE A 820 -14.67 -25.17 -15.26
CA ILE A 820 -13.89 -26.26 -14.64
C ILE A 820 -14.04 -27.55 -15.45
N GLU A 821 -15.25 -27.86 -15.93
CA GLU A 821 -15.54 -29.05 -16.73
C GLU A 821 -14.77 -29.06 -18.06
N ASN A 822 -14.61 -27.91 -18.70
CA ASN A 822 -13.83 -27.80 -19.94
C ASN A 822 -12.32 -27.97 -19.68
N ILE A 823 -11.82 -27.46 -18.54
CA ILE A 823 -10.42 -27.66 -18.13
C ILE A 823 -10.16 -29.13 -17.76
N ALA A 824 -11.10 -29.80 -17.08
CA ALA A 824 -10.97 -31.20 -16.68
C ALA A 824 -10.97 -32.19 -17.86
N ASN A 825 -11.47 -31.76 -19.03
CA ASN A 825 -11.46 -32.50 -20.28
C ASN A 825 -10.34 -32.06 -21.24
N ALA A 826 -9.54 -31.05 -20.91
CA ALA A 826 -8.45 -30.57 -21.75
C ALA A 826 -7.28 -31.55 -21.79
N THR A 827 -6.65 -31.72 -22.97
CA THR A 827 -5.42 -32.51 -23.09
C THR A 827 -4.18 -31.70 -22.68
N ILE A 828 -3.05 -32.38 -22.47
CA ILE A 828 -1.75 -31.71 -22.23
C ILE A 828 -1.38 -30.84 -23.43
N GLU A 829 -1.70 -31.28 -24.64
CA GLU A 829 -1.52 -30.57 -25.90
C GLU A 829 -2.39 -29.30 -25.97
N ASP A 830 -3.66 -29.35 -25.57
CA ASP A 830 -4.54 -28.18 -25.52
C ASP A 830 -4.06 -27.13 -24.51
N LEU A 831 -3.60 -27.59 -23.34
CA LEU A 831 -3.03 -26.73 -22.30
C LEU A 831 -1.72 -26.09 -22.77
N THR A 832 -0.84 -26.84 -23.45
CA THR A 832 0.46 -26.36 -23.95
C THR A 832 0.33 -25.42 -25.15
N GLN A 833 -0.82 -25.39 -25.84
CA GLN A 833 -1.11 -24.42 -26.91
C GLN A 833 -1.36 -22.98 -26.40
N ILE A 834 -1.54 -22.80 -25.09
CA ILE A 834 -1.77 -21.49 -24.48
C ILE A 834 -0.44 -20.77 -24.29
N ASP A 835 -0.28 -19.60 -24.92
CA ASP A 835 0.93 -18.77 -24.77
C ASP A 835 1.14 -18.38 -23.30
N GLY A 836 2.22 -18.86 -22.68
CA GLY A 836 2.49 -18.72 -21.24
C GLY A 836 2.23 -19.98 -20.39
N VAL A 837 1.70 -21.08 -20.96
CA VAL A 837 1.59 -22.38 -20.29
C VAL A 837 2.70 -23.31 -20.79
N GLY A 838 3.73 -23.53 -19.97
CA GLY A 838 4.79 -24.51 -20.26
C GLY A 838 4.35 -25.96 -19.99
N PRO A 839 5.04 -26.96 -20.56
CA PRO A 839 4.66 -28.38 -20.44
C PRO A 839 4.63 -28.89 -18.99
N GLU A 840 5.49 -28.39 -18.10
CA GLU A 840 5.43 -28.73 -16.66
C GLU A 840 4.17 -28.19 -15.96
N ILE A 841 3.55 -27.12 -16.45
CA ILE A 841 2.30 -26.57 -15.92
C ILE A 841 1.11 -27.31 -16.54
N ALA A 842 1.14 -27.54 -17.86
CA ALA A 842 0.14 -28.33 -18.56
C ALA A 842 -0.03 -29.72 -17.92
N LEU A 843 1.08 -30.45 -17.70
CA LEU A 843 1.08 -31.73 -17.01
C LEU A 843 0.55 -31.62 -15.57
N ALA A 844 0.96 -30.60 -14.81
CA ALA A 844 0.53 -30.44 -13.42
C ALA A 844 -0.97 -30.11 -13.27
N VAL A 845 -1.56 -29.40 -14.24
CA VAL A 845 -3.01 -29.14 -14.33
C VAL A 845 -3.74 -30.41 -14.75
N TYR A 846 -3.27 -31.06 -15.82
CA TYR A 846 -3.84 -32.32 -16.32
C TYR A 846 -3.84 -33.41 -15.24
N ASP A 847 -2.70 -33.71 -14.62
CA ASP A 847 -2.57 -34.72 -13.55
C ASP A 847 -3.48 -34.45 -12.35
N TRP A 848 -3.80 -33.18 -12.05
CA TRP A 848 -4.67 -32.81 -10.95
C TRP A 848 -6.13 -33.13 -11.30
N PHE A 849 -6.58 -32.75 -12.50
CA PHE A 849 -7.95 -33.00 -12.96
C PHE A 849 -8.19 -34.47 -13.36
N GLU A 850 -7.18 -35.16 -13.89
CA GLU A 850 -7.27 -36.60 -14.19
C GLU A 850 -7.49 -37.40 -12.89
N LYS A 851 -6.79 -37.04 -11.81
CA LYS A 851 -7.02 -37.65 -10.48
C LYS A 851 -8.39 -37.31 -9.92
N SER A 852 -8.92 -36.10 -10.15
CA SER A 852 -10.28 -35.75 -9.70
C SER A 852 -11.41 -36.49 -10.44
N LYS A 853 -11.11 -37.33 -11.45
CA LYS A 853 -12.09 -38.21 -12.10
C LYS A 853 -12.36 -39.50 -11.33
N ASP A 854 -11.45 -39.92 -10.44
CA ASP A 854 -11.73 -41.00 -9.50
C ASP A 854 -12.61 -40.45 -8.36
N SER A 855 -13.82 -41.02 -8.22
CA SER A 855 -14.77 -40.63 -7.16
C SER A 855 -14.24 -40.87 -5.74
N ASN A 856 -13.18 -41.65 -5.57
CA ASN A 856 -12.53 -41.91 -4.29
C ASN A 856 -11.36 -40.96 -3.99
N ASP A 857 -10.91 -40.14 -4.95
CA ASP A 857 -9.85 -39.15 -4.73
C ASP A 857 -10.43 -37.88 -4.10
N TRP A 858 -9.75 -37.37 -3.07
CA TRP A 858 -10.16 -36.17 -2.33
C TRP A 858 -10.38 -34.93 -3.20
N ARG A 859 -9.75 -34.82 -4.38
CA ARG A 859 -9.99 -33.70 -5.33
C ARG A 859 -11.38 -33.76 -5.93
N SER A 860 -11.90 -34.96 -6.18
CA SER A 860 -13.27 -35.15 -6.67
C SER A 860 -14.27 -34.63 -5.62
N GLU A 861 -14.03 -34.93 -4.35
CA GLU A 861 -14.84 -34.44 -3.22
C GLU A 861 -14.77 -32.91 -3.05
N VAL A 862 -13.58 -32.30 -3.21
CA VAL A 862 -13.41 -30.84 -3.23
C VAL A 862 -14.26 -30.20 -4.33
N LEU A 863 -14.12 -30.66 -5.59
CA LEU A 863 -14.88 -30.13 -6.72
C LEU A 863 -16.39 -30.29 -6.52
N ARG A 864 -16.82 -31.45 -6.00
CA ARG A 864 -18.24 -31.75 -5.74
C ARG A 864 -18.84 -30.80 -4.70
N LYS A 865 -18.23 -30.68 -3.51
CA LYS A 865 -18.73 -29.80 -2.44
C LYS A 865 -18.66 -28.32 -2.81
N TRP A 866 -17.61 -27.88 -3.50
CA TRP A 866 -17.51 -26.50 -3.97
C TRP A 866 -18.60 -26.18 -4.99
N LYS A 867 -18.89 -27.11 -5.92
CA LYS A 867 -20.00 -26.97 -6.87
C LYS A 867 -21.37 -26.93 -6.18
N GLU A 868 -21.60 -27.79 -5.18
CA GLU A 868 -22.82 -27.78 -4.35
C GLU A 868 -22.97 -26.47 -3.56
N ALA A 869 -21.86 -25.88 -3.10
CA ALA A 869 -21.83 -24.58 -2.46
C ALA A 869 -21.95 -23.38 -3.44
N GLY A 870 -22.02 -23.62 -4.75
CA GLY A 870 -22.08 -22.56 -5.78
C GLY A 870 -20.74 -21.94 -6.16
N VAL A 871 -19.62 -22.51 -5.71
CA VAL A 871 -18.24 -22.05 -5.97
C VAL A 871 -17.71 -22.71 -7.25
N VAL A 872 -18.37 -22.40 -8.38
CA VAL A 872 -18.02 -22.94 -9.71
C VAL A 872 -17.09 -22.04 -10.52
N GLY A 873 -16.95 -20.78 -10.10
CA GLY A 873 -16.27 -19.75 -10.86
C GLY A 873 -17.23 -19.10 -11.86
N ASN A 874 -17.49 -17.81 -11.67
CA ASN A 874 -18.27 -17.05 -12.65
C ASN A 874 -17.49 -16.94 -13.95
N ASP A 875 -18.23 -16.97 -15.06
CA ASP A 875 -17.73 -16.81 -16.42
C ASP A 875 -17.27 -15.36 -16.61
N SER A 876 -16.05 -15.08 -16.15
CA SER A 876 -15.35 -13.82 -16.41
C SER A 876 -14.67 -13.82 -17.77
N ALA A 877 -15.17 -14.65 -18.70
CA ALA A 877 -15.26 -14.19 -20.06
C ALA A 877 -16.11 -12.92 -20.04
N GLN A 878 -15.46 -11.75 -20.02
CA GLN A 878 -16.08 -10.56 -20.58
C GLN A 878 -16.54 -10.96 -21.99
N SER A 879 -17.85 -11.11 -22.14
CA SER A 879 -18.51 -11.11 -23.44
C SER A 879 -18.21 -9.74 -24.03
N ASN A 880 -17.09 -9.66 -24.74
CA ASN A 880 -16.69 -8.48 -25.47
C ASN A 880 -17.83 -8.17 -26.44
N ASN A 881 -18.63 -7.14 -26.12
CA ASN A 881 -19.61 -6.52 -27.02
C ASN A 881 -18.93 -5.82 -28.23
N LEU A 882 -17.70 -6.22 -28.54
CA LEU A 882 -16.89 -5.78 -29.66
C LEU A 882 -17.09 -6.79 -30.80
N GLU A 883 -17.42 -6.28 -31.97
CA GLU A 883 -17.55 -7.08 -33.18
C GLU A 883 -16.27 -7.90 -33.43
N GLN A 884 -16.43 -9.16 -33.81
CA GLN A 884 -15.32 -10.12 -33.98
C GLN A 884 -14.63 -9.94 -35.35
N THR A 885 -14.23 -8.71 -35.64
CA THR A 885 -13.66 -8.24 -36.92
C THR A 885 -12.38 -8.97 -37.35
N LEU A 886 -11.67 -9.55 -36.38
CA LEU A 886 -10.40 -10.25 -36.57
C LEU A 886 -10.49 -11.77 -36.45
N SER A 887 -11.70 -12.35 -36.37
CA SER A 887 -11.93 -13.79 -36.28
C SER A 887 -11.08 -14.59 -37.30
N GLY A 888 -10.27 -15.52 -36.79
CA GLY A 888 -9.42 -16.41 -37.58
C GLY A 888 -8.14 -15.79 -38.19
N LYS A 889 -7.92 -14.47 -38.04
CA LYS A 889 -6.76 -13.77 -38.61
C LYS A 889 -5.59 -13.75 -37.62
N THR A 890 -4.36 -13.96 -38.11
CA THR A 890 -3.14 -13.89 -37.29
C THR A 890 -2.42 -12.57 -37.51
N VAL A 891 -2.32 -11.71 -36.49
CA VAL A 891 -1.68 -10.39 -36.57
C VAL A 891 -0.40 -10.41 -35.73
N VAL A 892 0.70 -9.84 -36.24
CA VAL A 892 1.96 -9.71 -35.49
C VAL A 892 2.22 -8.25 -35.18
N VAL A 893 2.64 -7.93 -33.96
CA VAL A 893 3.03 -6.56 -33.57
C VAL A 893 4.54 -6.49 -33.39
N THR A 894 5.15 -5.47 -34.00
CA THR A 894 6.60 -5.20 -33.97
C THR A 894 6.88 -3.71 -33.82
N GLY A 895 7.98 -3.36 -33.18
CA GLY A 895 8.24 -1.99 -32.72
C GLY A 895 7.35 -1.58 -31.54
N SER A 896 7.36 -0.29 -31.24
CA SER A 896 6.63 0.36 -30.16
C SER A 896 5.49 1.21 -30.72
N LEU A 897 4.29 1.03 -30.20
CA LEU A 897 3.11 1.82 -30.55
C LEU A 897 2.86 2.87 -29.46
N GLU A 898 2.29 4.02 -29.82
CA GLU A 898 2.10 5.20 -28.97
C GLU A 898 0.90 5.04 -28.01
N ASP A 899 -0.24 4.56 -28.53
CA ASP A 899 -1.47 4.33 -27.76
C ASP A 899 -1.55 2.90 -27.21
N PHE A 900 -0.94 1.92 -27.89
CA PHE A 900 -0.97 0.52 -27.48
C PHE A 900 0.35 0.04 -26.85
N THR A 901 0.27 -0.48 -25.62
CA THR A 901 1.34 -1.35 -25.09
C THR A 901 1.37 -2.65 -25.89
N ARG A 902 2.50 -3.38 -25.87
CA ARG A 902 2.60 -4.66 -26.58
C ARG A 902 1.57 -5.69 -26.11
N ASP A 903 1.17 -5.66 -24.84
CA ASP A 903 0.17 -6.58 -24.31
C ASP A 903 -1.26 -6.08 -24.52
N SER A 904 -1.53 -4.77 -24.44
CA SER A 904 -2.84 -4.22 -24.82
C SER A 904 -3.09 -4.27 -26.34
N ALA A 905 -2.06 -4.27 -27.19
CA ALA A 905 -2.18 -4.55 -28.62
C ALA A 905 -2.59 -6.02 -28.87
N LYS A 906 -1.97 -6.98 -28.15
CA LYS A 906 -2.39 -8.39 -28.19
C LYS A 906 -3.83 -8.54 -27.72
N GLU A 907 -4.20 -7.89 -26.63
CA GLU A 907 -5.55 -7.92 -26.05
C GLU A 907 -6.58 -7.30 -27.00
N ALA A 908 -6.24 -6.20 -27.69
CA ALA A 908 -7.10 -5.58 -28.70
C ALA A 908 -7.35 -6.50 -29.92
N ILE A 909 -6.34 -7.30 -30.32
CA ILE A 909 -6.44 -8.33 -31.36
C ILE A 909 -7.29 -9.51 -30.87
N VAL A 910 -7.02 -10.03 -29.67
CA VAL A 910 -7.69 -11.21 -29.09
C VAL A 910 -9.16 -10.95 -28.74
N SER A 911 -9.48 -9.77 -28.21
CA SER A 911 -10.86 -9.34 -27.90
C SER A 911 -11.78 -9.27 -29.12
N ARG A 912 -11.21 -9.24 -30.34
CA ARG A 912 -11.92 -9.23 -31.64
C ARG A 912 -11.77 -10.54 -32.41
N GLY A 913 -11.34 -11.62 -31.75
CA GLY A 913 -11.24 -12.96 -32.33
C GLY A 913 -9.95 -13.24 -33.11
N GLY A 914 -8.99 -12.31 -33.12
CA GLY A 914 -7.71 -12.46 -33.80
C GLY A 914 -6.67 -13.19 -32.95
N LYS A 915 -5.67 -13.78 -33.62
CA LYS A 915 -4.51 -14.40 -32.99
C LYS A 915 -3.31 -13.44 -33.02
N ALA A 916 -2.89 -12.93 -31.88
CA ALA A 916 -1.67 -12.14 -31.78
C ALA A 916 -0.43 -13.05 -31.74
N ALA A 917 0.41 -13.03 -32.79
CA ALA A 917 1.58 -13.91 -32.90
C ALA A 917 2.90 -13.20 -32.59
N SER A 918 3.85 -13.95 -32.02
CA SER A 918 5.18 -13.44 -31.66
C SER A 918 6.18 -13.40 -32.83
N SER A 919 5.93 -14.17 -33.90
CA SER A 919 6.80 -14.33 -35.08
C SER A 919 6.01 -14.20 -36.39
N VAL A 920 6.70 -13.72 -37.43
CA VAL A 920 6.14 -13.56 -38.78
C VAL A 920 6.29 -14.85 -39.59
N SER A 921 5.23 -15.25 -40.29
CA SER A 921 5.16 -16.47 -41.09
C SER A 921 4.23 -16.27 -42.31
N LYS A 922 4.26 -17.18 -43.28
CA LYS A 922 3.33 -17.17 -44.45
C LYS A 922 1.83 -17.26 -44.09
N LYS A 923 1.47 -17.49 -42.82
CA LYS A 923 0.08 -17.48 -42.32
C LYS A 923 -0.29 -16.20 -41.56
N THR A 924 0.64 -15.25 -41.43
CA THR A 924 0.39 -13.95 -40.82
C THR A 924 -0.42 -13.09 -41.79
N TYR A 925 -1.54 -12.55 -41.31
CA TYR A 925 -2.50 -11.75 -42.07
C TYR A 925 -1.98 -10.32 -42.33
N CYS A 926 -1.39 -9.70 -41.31
CA CYS A 926 -0.65 -8.45 -41.41
C CYS A 926 0.32 -8.28 -40.22
N VAL A 927 1.25 -7.36 -40.36
CA VAL A 927 2.20 -6.96 -39.32
C VAL A 927 1.98 -5.49 -38.97
N ILE A 928 1.75 -5.20 -37.69
CA ILE A 928 1.66 -3.83 -37.18
C ILE A 928 3.08 -3.36 -36.82
N VAL A 929 3.51 -2.27 -37.45
CA VAL A 929 4.86 -1.71 -37.37
C VAL A 929 4.80 -0.38 -36.62
N GLY A 930 5.46 -0.35 -35.46
CA GLY A 930 5.70 0.85 -34.66
C GLY A 930 7.17 1.25 -34.62
N ALA A 931 7.50 2.31 -33.87
CA ALA A 931 8.85 2.83 -33.76
C ALA A 931 9.85 1.78 -33.23
N ASN A 932 11.06 1.74 -33.80
CA ASN A 932 12.09 0.73 -33.51
C ASN A 932 11.63 -0.72 -33.82
N ALA A 933 10.87 -0.91 -34.89
CA ALA A 933 10.70 -2.23 -35.48
C ALA A 933 12.06 -2.78 -35.98
N GLY A 934 12.19 -4.11 -36.00
CA GLY A 934 13.47 -4.79 -36.24
C GLY A 934 13.29 -6.03 -37.11
N SER A 935 13.94 -7.15 -36.77
CA SER A 935 14.01 -8.38 -37.58
C SER A 935 12.69 -9.03 -38.00
N LYS A 936 11.54 -8.54 -37.53
CA LYS A 936 10.20 -8.97 -37.97
C LYS A 936 9.65 -8.17 -39.14
N GLU A 937 10.04 -6.90 -39.27
CA GLU A 937 9.66 -6.02 -40.38
C GLU A 937 10.34 -6.49 -41.66
N ALA A 938 11.67 -6.63 -41.64
CA ALA A 938 12.44 -7.23 -42.73
C ALA A 938 11.92 -8.63 -43.14
N LYS A 939 11.43 -9.43 -42.18
CA LYS A 939 10.83 -10.75 -42.44
C LYS A 939 9.38 -10.69 -42.95
N ALA A 940 8.66 -9.60 -42.71
CA ALA A 940 7.36 -9.35 -43.30
C ALA A 940 7.50 -8.92 -44.76
N GLU A 941 8.47 -8.04 -45.03
CA GLU A 941 8.88 -7.60 -46.36
C GLU A 941 9.35 -8.78 -47.24
N GLU A 942 10.28 -9.61 -46.74
CA GLU A 942 10.74 -10.85 -47.41
C GLU A 942 9.60 -11.80 -47.80
N LEU A 943 8.53 -11.84 -46.98
CA LEU A 943 7.39 -12.73 -47.17
C LEU A 943 6.19 -12.07 -47.87
N GLY A 944 6.28 -10.79 -48.25
CA GLY A 944 5.21 -10.04 -48.91
C GLY A 944 3.96 -9.84 -48.05
N ILE A 945 4.10 -9.77 -46.73
CA ILE A 945 2.98 -9.67 -45.78
C ILE A 945 2.64 -8.20 -45.55
N PRO A 946 1.36 -7.77 -45.64
CA PRO A 946 0.97 -6.38 -45.45
C PRO A 946 1.44 -5.81 -44.10
N MET A 947 2.12 -4.67 -44.16
CA MET A 947 2.59 -3.92 -42.99
C MET A 947 1.69 -2.71 -42.77
N LEU A 948 1.29 -2.46 -41.52
CA LEU A 948 0.38 -1.38 -41.14
C LEU A 948 0.96 -0.54 -40.01
N ASN A 949 0.77 0.78 -40.06
CA ASN A 949 1.07 1.69 -38.95
C ASN A 949 -0.01 1.63 -37.85
N GLU A 950 0.18 2.38 -36.76
CA GLU A 950 -0.74 2.35 -35.62
C GLU A 950 -2.15 2.92 -35.92
N ASN A 951 -2.26 3.96 -36.75
CA ASN A 951 -3.57 4.51 -37.11
C ASN A 951 -4.34 3.53 -38.01
N GLN A 952 -3.63 2.91 -38.95
CA GLN A 952 -4.14 1.81 -39.75
C GLN A 952 -4.50 0.58 -38.88
N PHE A 953 -3.79 0.31 -37.78
CA PHE A 953 -4.16 -0.72 -36.81
C PHE A 953 -5.47 -0.41 -36.08
N LYS A 954 -5.71 0.85 -35.68
CA LYS A 954 -7.02 1.27 -35.12
C LYS A 954 -8.17 1.04 -36.12
N ILE A 955 -7.92 1.28 -37.42
CA ILE A 955 -8.90 1.05 -38.49
C ILE A 955 -9.09 -0.46 -38.73
N LEU A 956 -8.02 -1.26 -38.71
CA LEU A 956 -8.07 -2.71 -38.80
C LEU A 956 -8.88 -3.32 -37.64
N LEU A 957 -8.71 -2.82 -36.41
CA LEU A 957 -9.49 -3.25 -35.24
C LEU A 957 -10.99 -2.92 -35.40
N LYS A 958 -11.35 -1.84 -36.09
CA LYS A 958 -12.75 -1.44 -36.35
C LYS A 958 -13.39 -2.15 -37.55
N THR A 959 -12.63 -2.45 -38.60
CA THR A 959 -13.17 -2.91 -39.90
C THR A 959 -12.81 -4.36 -40.24
N GLY A 960 -11.79 -4.92 -39.60
CA GLY A 960 -11.22 -6.22 -39.91
C GLY A 960 -10.50 -6.32 -41.26
N SER A 961 -10.44 -5.24 -42.05
CA SER A 961 -9.96 -5.27 -43.43
C SER A 961 -8.65 -4.50 -43.58
N VAL A 962 -7.61 -5.21 -44.05
CA VAL A 962 -6.32 -4.61 -44.43
C VAL A 962 -6.49 -3.63 -45.60
N GLU A 963 -7.39 -3.90 -46.55
CA GLU A 963 -7.66 -2.99 -47.67
C GLU A 963 -8.31 -1.68 -47.22
N SER A 964 -9.18 -1.73 -46.20
CA SER A 964 -9.80 -0.54 -45.62
C SER A 964 -8.82 0.27 -44.79
N ALA A 965 -7.87 -0.40 -44.11
CA ALA A 965 -6.78 0.25 -43.40
C ALA A 965 -5.81 0.95 -44.38
N LEU A 966 -5.40 0.29 -45.48
CA LEU A 966 -4.48 0.88 -46.46
C LEU A 966 -5.09 2.00 -47.30
N LYS A 967 -6.41 2.00 -47.51
CA LYS A 967 -7.10 3.06 -48.28
C LYS A 967 -7.24 4.39 -47.55
N SER A 968 -7.08 4.44 -46.21
CA SER A 968 -7.33 5.67 -45.45
C SER A 968 -6.34 6.80 -45.75
N ASP A 969 -5.11 6.48 -46.14
CA ASP A 969 -4.07 7.48 -46.42
C ASP A 969 -4.30 8.22 -47.76
N ILE A 970 -4.96 7.58 -48.74
CA ILE A 970 -5.25 8.17 -50.06
C ILE A 970 -6.17 9.42 -49.94
N THR A 971 -6.92 9.51 -48.85
CA THR A 971 -7.82 10.65 -48.54
C THR A 971 -7.14 11.82 -47.82
N LEU A 972 -5.90 11.66 -47.34
CA LEU A 972 -5.15 12.71 -46.64
C LEU A 972 -4.19 13.44 -47.58
N ASP A 973 -3.49 12.70 -48.47
CA ASP A 973 -2.61 13.29 -49.50
C ASP A 973 -3.37 14.06 -50.60
N SER A 974 -4.69 13.90 -50.69
CA SER A 974 -5.54 14.62 -51.66
C SER A 974 -6.14 15.92 -51.15
N GLN A 975 -5.83 16.35 -49.92
CA GLN A 975 -6.22 17.65 -49.35
C GLN A 975 -5.07 18.67 -49.26
N SER A 976 -3.89 18.37 -49.81
CA SER A 976 -2.71 19.26 -49.81
C SER A 976 -2.45 19.99 -51.14
N GLU A 977 -3.38 19.89 -52.12
CA GLU A 977 -3.33 20.63 -53.40
C GLU A 977 -4.53 21.59 -53.62
N LEU A 978 -5.18 22.08 -52.56
CA LEU A 978 -6.20 23.13 -52.61
C LEU A 978 -6.04 24.18 -51.50
#